data_AF-A0A8S9XML5-F1
#
_entry.id   AF-A0A8S9XML5-F1
#
_cell.length_a   1.000
_cell.length_b   1.000
_cell.length_c   1.000
_cell.angle_alpha   90.00
_cell.angle_beta   90.00
_cell.angle_gamma   90.00
#
_symmetry.space_group_name_H-M   'P 1'
#
loop_
_entity.id
_entity.type
_entity.pdbx_description
1 polymer ?
#
loop_
_entity_poly.entity_id
_entity_poly.type
_entity_poly.pdbx_seq_one_letter_code
_entity_poly.pdbx_strand_id
1 'polypeptide(L)'
;MRDFEQDQRLKCLTIEFLEDIIYSPNLLPAEHKAASQLLKLITKEESESSRVDLDKLLALPQTPCKESIETLSALEIAEQMTYVDHQIFVSIRSEEFLGQAWMKTDKATRAPHIILMTKRFNEVSQLVVSEIIRRSNMTARIHAIEKWAAVADISRCLHNFNGVLQVCAAFTNSSVFRLKKTWEKVSKTTKQTIEKLQTIVSSDGRFRNLRDALHRCDPPCIPYLGMYLTDLSFIEEGTPNFTEDGLLNFSKMRMIAHVIREIRHFQQTPYKIELIGKATDYLLDPSLLLDDDELYQMSLEIEPRTSRLSASTIQTLPSSLSLNDCFDKRTTMNLTPMLKRPICPSGAITGPVKERTLKKDYITLNRFINNVEMNKTSTSYQFPQLMMAIQTAVKCVAITLKKCGLAQMRSLGTSEQHFPSLDGRRLEQYLNEVFVNLVASTNTVSLIICKDSEDAIRVETTRSGKYIFAFSAADSQTRGSLEYSSSVGSTFAVYRKTDSTSAVGVDDKDALQAGKTMLCGGYVLYGYCTVMVLAFDGGSVNGFTLDHAVGEFMLTDPNIKIPTSAKLYSVNEGHTHSFDPSLVNFIEKIKVIKVGEIWSARYSGNLVGDCHRILKLGGIYMYPASKEYPNGKHRLLYECCPIAFVFKQAGGLAVNGKQYILDMIPQKFHEKTPFFCGSRDNIMQLMQAVGMTKQPSNETEAE
;
A
#
# COMPACT_ATOMS: atom_id res chain seq x y z
N MET A 1 -10.68 21.51 -21.40
CA MET A 1 -11.74 22.02 -20.51
C MET A 1 -11.82 23.51 -20.72
N ARG A 2 -13.00 24.04 -21.07
CA ARG A 2 -13.26 25.48 -21.07
C ARG A 2 -13.71 25.86 -19.66
N ASP A 3 -13.21 26.97 -19.16
CA ASP A 3 -13.46 27.46 -17.80
C ASP A 3 -14.71 28.36 -17.79
N PHE A 4 -15.52 28.26 -16.73
CA PHE A 4 -16.69 29.11 -16.50
C PHE A 4 -16.31 30.59 -16.29
N GLU A 5 -15.09 30.88 -15.85
CA GLU A 5 -14.60 32.27 -15.73
C GLU A 5 -14.26 32.89 -17.10
N GLN A 6 -13.88 32.08 -18.09
CA GLN A 6 -13.42 32.56 -19.39
C GLN A 6 -14.46 32.45 -20.50
N ASP A 7 -15.49 31.61 -20.32
CA ASP A 7 -16.59 31.40 -21.28
C ASP A 7 -17.93 31.81 -20.63
N GLN A 8 -18.21 33.11 -20.69
CA GLN A 8 -19.40 33.69 -20.07
C GLN A 8 -20.70 33.09 -20.64
N ARG A 9 -20.67 32.67 -21.91
CA ARG A 9 -21.82 32.00 -22.54
C ARG A 9 -22.05 30.63 -21.92
N LEU A 10 -21.01 29.84 -21.71
CA LEU A 10 -21.10 28.54 -21.04
C LEU A 10 -21.59 28.68 -19.60
N LYS A 11 -21.14 29.73 -18.90
CA LYS A 11 -21.61 30.08 -17.55
C LYS A 11 -23.10 30.39 -17.53
N CYS A 12 -23.58 31.27 -18.42
CA CYS A 12 -25.00 31.58 -18.53
C CYS A 12 -25.86 30.35 -18.86
N LEU A 13 -25.45 29.55 -19.85
CA LEU A 13 -26.19 28.32 -20.22
C LEU A 13 -26.26 27.31 -19.07
N THR A 14 -25.22 27.23 -18.25
CA THR A 14 -25.19 26.32 -17.09
C THR A 14 -26.02 26.85 -15.94
N ILE A 15 -26.06 28.18 -15.74
CA ILE A 15 -26.96 28.82 -14.79
C ILE A 15 -28.42 28.53 -15.17
N GLU A 16 -28.80 28.80 -16.42
CA GLU A 16 -30.16 28.54 -16.95
C GLU A 16 -30.54 27.07 -16.76
N PHE A 17 -29.65 26.13 -17.11
CA PHE A 17 -29.88 24.70 -16.91
C PHE A 17 -30.08 24.31 -15.44
N LEU A 18 -29.29 24.88 -14.52
CA LEU A 18 -29.41 24.60 -13.09
C LEU A 18 -30.69 25.19 -12.50
N GLU A 19 -31.12 26.37 -12.97
CA GLU A 19 -32.40 26.96 -12.62
C GLU A 19 -33.56 26.09 -13.09
N ASP A 20 -33.54 25.60 -14.34
CA ASP A 20 -34.54 24.67 -14.87
C ASP A 20 -34.63 23.37 -14.05
N ILE A 21 -33.50 22.81 -13.60
CA ILE A 21 -33.48 21.63 -12.72
C ILE A 21 -34.13 21.93 -11.37
N ILE A 22 -33.89 23.11 -10.79
CA ILE A 22 -34.46 23.50 -9.49
C ILE A 22 -35.99 23.54 -9.54
N TYR A 23 -36.58 23.92 -10.68
CA TYR A 23 -38.03 24.04 -10.83
C TYR A 23 -38.72 22.82 -11.47
N SER A 24 -37.98 21.76 -11.80
CA SER A 24 -38.53 20.58 -12.48
C SER A 24 -39.29 19.63 -11.53
N PRO A 25 -40.61 19.41 -11.68
CA PRO A 25 -41.42 18.69 -10.70
C PRO A 25 -41.16 17.18 -10.60
N ASN A 26 -40.38 16.60 -11.52
CA ASN A 26 -40.17 15.15 -11.63
C ASN A 26 -38.82 14.68 -11.05
N LEU A 27 -38.07 15.56 -10.40
CA LEU A 27 -36.75 15.24 -9.84
C LEU A 27 -36.80 15.01 -8.34
N LEU A 28 -35.81 14.28 -7.83
CA LEU A 28 -35.69 13.96 -6.43
C LEU A 28 -35.27 15.20 -5.62
N PRO A 29 -35.68 15.34 -4.34
CA PRO A 29 -35.26 16.44 -3.48
C PRO A 29 -33.73 16.61 -3.37
N ALA A 30 -32.97 15.51 -3.49
CA ALA A 30 -31.52 15.54 -3.51
C ALA A 30 -30.94 16.22 -4.76
N GLU A 31 -31.58 16.05 -5.91
CA GLU A 31 -31.16 16.63 -7.19
C GLU A 31 -31.43 18.14 -7.21
N HIS A 32 -32.60 18.57 -6.72
CA HIS A 32 -32.92 19.98 -6.49
C HIS A 32 -31.93 20.66 -5.54
N LYS A 33 -31.57 19.98 -4.46
CA LYS A 33 -30.59 20.47 -3.49
C LYS A 33 -29.19 20.59 -4.12
N ALA A 34 -28.77 19.60 -4.91
CA ALA A 34 -27.50 19.63 -5.63
C ALA A 34 -27.46 20.78 -6.64
N ALA A 35 -28.51 20.97 -7.44
CA ALA A 35 -28.62 22.05 -8.41
C ALA A 35 -28.59 23.43 -7.72
N SER A 36 -29.32 23.59 -6.61
CA SER A 36 -29.31 24.82 -5.80
C SER A 36 -27.93 25.14 -5.23
N GLN A 37 -27.16 24.11 -4.83
CA GLN A 37 -25.79 24.29 -4.33
C GLN A 37 -24.82 24.66 -5.45
N LEU A 38 -24.91 24.01 -6.61
CA LEU A 38 -24.10 24.33 -7.78
C LEU A 38 -24.39 25.73 -8.31
N LEU A 39 -25.66 26.12 -8.36
CA LEU A 39 -26.08 27.46 -8.76
C LEU A 39 -25.46 28.51 -7.82
N LYS A 40 -25.55 28.32 -6.50
CA LYS A 40 -24.90 29.20 -5.52
C LYS A 40 -23.38 29.27 -5.67
N LEU A 41 -22.72 28.18 -6.07
CA LEU A 41 -21.28 28.16 -6.30
C LEU A 41 -20.88 28.91 -7.57
N ILE A 42 -21.65 28.77 -8.66
CA ILE A 42 -21.37 29.41 -9.95
C ILE A 42 -21.71 30.91 -9.92
N THR A 43 -22.68 31.31 -9.09
CA THR A 43 -23.15 32.70 -8.94
C THR A 43 -22.45 33.47 -7.82
N LYS A 44 -21.76 32.79 -6.89
CA LYS A 44 -20.93 33.47 -5.89
C LYS A 44 -19.73 34.12 -6.60
N GLU A 45 -19.69 35.43 -6.59
CA GLU A 45 -18.43 36.16 -6.73
C GLU A 45 -17.58 35.84 -5.50
N GLU A 46 -16.41 35.24 -5.69
CA GLU A 46 -15.45 35.10 -4.59
C GLU A 46 -15.12 36.52 -4.10
N SER A 47 -15.44 36.83 -2.85
CA SER A 47 -15.07 38.10 -2.24
C SER A 47 -13.54 38.16 -2.16
N GLU A 48 -12.90 38.84 -3.12
CA GLU A 48 -11.45 39.00 -3.27
C GLU A 48 -10.79 39.78 -2.09
N SER A 49 -11.58 40.29 -1.15
CA SER A 49 -11.15 41.32 -0.18
C SER A 49 -10.18 40.87 0.91
N SER A 50 -9.75 39.61 0.96
CA SER A 50 -8.85 39.08 2.00
C SER A 50 -7.56 38.41 1.49
N ARG A 51 -7.30 38.34 0.18
CA ARG A 51 -6.09 37.70 -0.35
C ARG A 51 -4.89 38.65 -0.28
N VAL A 52 -3.78 38.15 0.26
CA VAL A 52 -2.49 38.88 0.29
C VAL A 52 -1.97 39.01 -1.14
N ASP A 53 -1.51 40.21 -1.50
CA ASP A 53 -0.86 40.49 -2.77
C ASP A 53 0.51 39.78 -2.81
N LEU A 54 0.56 38.64 -3.52
CA LEU A 54 1.76 37.81 -3.62
C LEU A 54 2.93 38.53 -4.30
N ASP A 55 2.65 39.40 -5.28
CA ASP A 55 3.69 40.14 -5.99
C ASP A 55 4.36 41.15 -5.04
N LYS A 56 3.59 41.77 -4.14
CA LYS A 56 4.15 42.62 -3.07
C LYS A 56 4.89 41.82 -2.01
N LEU A 57 4.36 40.67 -1.60
CA LEU A 57 4.97 39.84 -0.55
C LEU A 57 6.31 39.24 -1.00
N LEU A 58 6.40 38.82 -2.26
CA LEU A 58 7.58 38.18 -2.84
C LEU A 58 8.50 39.18 -3.57
N ALA A 59 8.22 40.48 -3.44
CA ALA A 59 9.07 41.51 -4.00
C ALA A 59 10.48 41.40 -3.42
N LEU A 60 11.47 41.50 -4.30
CA LEU A 60 12.87 41.45 -3.89
C LEU A 60 13.19 42.60 -2.92
N PRO A 61 13.93 42.34 -1.84
CA PRO A 61 14.41 43.41 -0.95
C PRO A 61 15.23 44.42 -1.76
N GLN A 62 14.93 45.72 -1.63
CA GLN A 62 15.65 46.78 -2.35
C GLN A 62 17.09 46.99 -1.85
N THR A 63 17.40 46.49 -0.66
CA THR A 63 18.73 46.50 -0.06
C THR A 63 19.08 45.10 0.45
N PRO A 64 20.34 44.63 0.34
CA PRO A 64 20.77 43.36 0.91
C PRO A 64 20.36 43.24 2.37
N CYS A 65 19.84 42.07 2.76
CA CYS A 65 19.33 41.86 4.10
C CYS A 65 20.46 42.04 5.13
N LYS A 66 20.22 42.84 6.17
CA LYS A 66 21.17 43.02 7.28
C LYS A 66 21.10 41.89 8.31
N GLU A 67 20.01 41.12 8.26
CA GLU A 67 19.80 39.98 9.14
C GLU A 67 20.56 38.76 8.63
N SER A 68 20.83 37.83 9.54
CA SER A 68 21.45 36.55 9.21
C SER A 68 20.79 35.44 10.02
N ILE A 69 21.13 34.19 9.72
CA ILE A 69 20.75 33.06 10.56
C ILE A 69 21.21 33.24 12.02
N GLU A 70 22.18 34.09 12.35
CA GLU A 70 22.61 34.31 13.75
C GLU A 70 21.68 35.26 14.50
N THR A 71 21.18 36.30 13.82
CA THR A 71 20.40 37.40 14.43
C THR A 71 18.93 37.04 14.63
N LEU A 72 18.35 36.25 13.73
CA LEU A 72 16.95 35.83 13.80
C LEU A 72 16.77 34.58 14.65
N SER A 73 15.74 34.49 15.48
CA SER A 73 15.44 33.24 16.21
C SER A 73 14.95 32.12 15.28
N ALA A 74 15.10 30.86 15.70
CA ALA A 74 14.60 29.72 14.93
C ALA A 74 13.06 29.76 14.77
N LEU A 75 12.35 30.32 15.75
CA LEU A 75 10.90 30.52 15.70
C LEU A 75 10.51 31.56 14.65
N GLU A 76 11.14 32.75 14.65
CA GLU A 76 10.87 33.79 13.65
C GLU A 76 11.09 33.27 12.23
N ILE A 77 12.19 32.53 11.99
CA ILE A 77 12.47 31.93 10.68
C ILE A 77 11.37 30.91 10.31
N ALA A 78 11.01 30.00 11.22
CA ALA A 78 10.02 28.96 10.94
C ALA A 78 8.61 29.53 10.71
N GLU A 79 8.21 30.53 11.47
CA GLU A 79 6.92 31.22 11.32
C GLU A 79 6.85 31.97 10.00
N GLN A 80 7.87 32.77 9.65
CA GLN A 80 7.84 33.51 8.38
C GLN A 80 7.99 32.60 7.16
N MET A 81 8.77 31.52 7.26
CA MET A 81 8.82 30.49 6.22
C MET A 81 7.45 29.84 6.02
N THR A 82 6.74 29.54 7.11
CA THR A 82 5.38 28.99 7.08
C THR A 82 4.37 30.00 6.55
N TYR A 83 4.49 31.28 6.90
CA TYR A 83 3.63 32.34 6.40
C TYR A 83 3.75 32.46 4.87
N VAL A 84 4.97 32.59 4.35
CA VAL A 84 5.21 32.73 2.90
C VAL A 84 4.75 31.49 2.13
N ASP A 85 5.12 30.28 2.60
CA ASP A 85 4.68 29.03 1.99
C ASP A 85 3.14 28.91 1.99
N HIS A 86 2.48 29.35 3.06
CA HIS A 86 1.03 29.31 3.17
C HIS A 86 0.35 30.25 2.17
N GLN A 87 0.82 31.50 2.04
CA GLN A 87 0.24 32.47 1.11
C GLN A 87 0.35 31.99 -0.35
N ILE A 88 1.45 31.34 -0.71
CA ILE A 88 1.60 30.71 -2.03
C ILE A 88 0.64 29.53 -2.14
N PHE A 89 0.61 28.64 -1.15
CA PHE A 89 -0.21 27.42 -1.16
C PHE A 89 -1.71 27.69 -1.30
N VAL A 90 -2.27 28.68 -0.58
CA VAL A 90 -3.70 29.03 -0.67
C VAL A 90 -4.07 29.75 -1.95
N SER A 91 -3.09 30.33 -2.66
CA SER A 91 -3.29 30.97 -3.96
C SER A 91 -3.34 29.96 -5.13
N ILE A 92 -2.95 28.70 -4.90
CA ILE A 92 -3.04 27.66 -5.93
C ILE A 92 -4.50 27.32 -6.21
N ARG A 93 -4.94 27.61 -7.43
CA ARG A 93 -6.33 27.34 -7.85
C ARG A 93 -6.52 25.90 -8.29
N SER A 94 -7.77 25.43 -8.29
CA SER A 94 -8.08 24.03 -8.57
C SER A 94 -7.75 23.64 -10.02
N GLU A 95 -7.84 24.60 -10.93
CA GLU A 95 -7.63 24.45 -12.37
C GLU A 95 -6.15 24.19 -12.69
N GLU A 96 -5.24 24.69 -11.84
CA GLU A 96 -3.80 24.46 -11.99
C GLU A 96 -3.44 22.97 -11.83
N PHE A 97 -4.28 22.19 -11.14
CA PHE A 97 -4.11 20.75 -10.94
C PHE A 97 -4.63 19.89 -12.10
N LEU A 98 -5.29 20.48 -13.11
CA LEU A 98 -5.95 19.71 -14.17
C LEU A 98 -5.06 19.52 -15.40
N GLY A 99 -5.09 18.31 -15.99
CA GLY A 99 -4.40 18.01 -17.24
C GLY A 99 -2.89 18.11 -17.16
N GLN A 100 -2.32 17.89 -15.97
CA GLN A 100 -0.89 17.99 -15.68
C GLN A 100 -0.31 19.35 -16.12
N ALA A 101 -1.03 20.46 -15.89
CA ALA A 101 -0.67 21.78 -16.39
C ALA A 101 0.78 22.19 -16.03
N TRP A 102 1.24 21.86 -14.82
CA TRP A 102 2.61 22.14 -14.34
C TRP A 102 3.71 21.40 -15.12
N MET A 103 3.37 20.37 -15.90
CA MET A 103 4.31 19.60 -16.73
C MET A 103 4.35 20.07 -18.19
N LYS A 104 3.41 20.93 -18.62
CA LYS A 104 3.29 21.37 -20.02
C LYS A 104 4.21 22.56 -20.33
N THR A 105 4.37 22.87 -21.61
CA THR A 105 5.22 23.98 -22.08
C THR A 105 4.67 25.35 -21.67
N ASP A 106 3.35 25.45 -21.55
CA ASP A 106 2.58 26.63 -21.12
C ASP A 106 2.31 26.64 -19.60
N LYS A 107 3.07 25.88 -18.80
CA LYS A 107 2.92 25.79 -17.34
C LYS A 107 2.97 27.14 -16.60
N ALA A 108 3.69 28.13 -17.13
CA ALA A 108 3.81 29.45 -16.51
C ALA A 108 2.48 30.22 -16.50
N THR A 109 1.61 29.97 -17.49
CA THR A 109 0.28 30.61 -17.57
C THR A 109 -0.79 29.72 -16.97
N ARG A 110 -0.68 28.40 -17.12
CA ARG A 110 -1.71 27.45 -16.68
C ARG A 110 -1.58 26.98 -15.23
N ALA A 111 -0.38 27.00 -14.65
CA ALA A 111 -0.12 26.58 -13.28
C ALA A 111 0.87 27.52 -12.56
N PRO A 112 0.64 28.85 -12.58
CA PRO A 112 1.60 29.83 -12.07
C PRO A 112 1.98 29.62 -10.60
N HIS A 113 1.02 29.29 -9.73
CA HIS A 113 1.27 29.15 -8.29
C HIS A 113 1.87 27.79 -7.93
N ILE A 114 1.55 26.71 -8.67
CA ILE A 114 2.25 25.42 -8.51
C ILE A 114 3.74 25.56 -8.84
N ILE A 115 4.04 26.28 -9.94
CA ILE A 115 5.42 26.56 -10.33
C ILE A 115 6.11 27.46 -9.30
N LEU A 116 5.42 28.48 -8.79
CA LEU A 116 5.92 29.34 -7.73
C LEU A 116 6.24 28.57 -6.44
N MET A 117 5.34 27.70 -5.99
CA MET A 117 5.56 26.84 -4.81
C MET A 117 6.77 25.92 -5.00
N THR A 118 6.95 25.36 -6.20
CA THR A 118 8.11 24.52 -6.54
C THR A 118 9.40 25.33 -6.58
N LYS A 119 9.38 26.54 -7.15
CA LYS A 119 10.51 27.47 -7.15
C LYS A 119 10.91 27.81 -5.72
N ARG A 120 9.94 28.20 -4.89
CA ARG A 120 10.14 28.56 -3.49
C ARG A 120 10.77 27.42 -2.69
N PHE A 121 10.28 26.18 -2.90
CA PHE A 121 10.86 24.98 -2.29
C PHE A 121 12.36 24.86 -2.54
N ASN A 122 12.79 25.03 -3.79
CA ASN A 122 14.20 24.91 -4.16
C ASN A 122 15.03 26.06 -3.58
N GLU A 123 14.52 27.30 -3.61
CA GLU A 123 15.20 28.47 -3.06
C GLU A 123 15.44 28.35 -1.55
N VAL A 124 14.44 27.89 -0.78
CA VAL A 124 14.62 27.66 0.66
C VAL A 124 15.65 26.55 0.91
N SER A 125 15.58 25.45 0.17
CA SER A 125 16.57 24.38 0.30
C SER A 125 17.99 24.88 -0.02
N GLN A 126 18.15 25.64 -1.11
CA GLN A 126 19.41 26.23 -1.51
C GLN A 126 19.93 27.28 -0.52
N LEU A 127 19.06 28.08 0.10
CA LEU A 127 19.41 29.01 1.17
C LEU A 127 20.03 28.27 2.36
N VAL A 128 19.42 27.17 2.79
CA VAL A 128 19.91 26.35 3.90
C VAL A 128 21.30 25.76 3.57
N VAL A 129 21.47 25.21 2.37
CA VAL A 129 22.78 24.68 1.93
C VAL A 129 23.82 25.81 1.89
N SER A 130 23.47 26.96 1.32
CA SER A 130 24.34 28.13 1.20
C SER A 130 24.78 28.64 2.57
N GLU A 131 23.87 28.77 3.53
CA GLU A 131 24.21 29.18 4.90
C GLU A 131 25.21 28.22 5.56
N ILE A 132 25.03 26.91 5.40
CA ILE A 132 25.96 25.93 5.98
C ILE A 132 27.33 25.98 5.30
N ILE A 133 27.37 26.07 3.97
CA ILE A 133 28.62 26.06 3.20
C ILE A 133 29.40 27.39 3.33
N ARG A 134 28.73 28.54 3.41
CA ARG A 134 29.38 29.85 3.57
C ARG A 134 30.19 29.96 4.87
N ARG A 135 29.89 29.15 5.90
CA ARG A 135 30.63 29.21 7.18
C ARG A 135 31.96 28.48 7.07
N SER A 136 33.06 29.24 7.01
CA SER A 136 34.42 28.71 7.06
C SER A 136 34.79 28.12 8.42
N ASN A 137 34.25 28.68 9.50
CA ASN A 137 34.46 28.21 10.87
C ASN A 137 33.59 26.96 11.19
N MET A 138 34.23 25.91 11.72
CA MET A 138 33.58 24.64 12.10
C MET A 138 32.46 24.84 13.13
N THR A 139 32.71 25.61 14.17
CA THR A 139 31.73 25.88 15.24
C THR A 139 30.52 26.64 14.68
N ALA A 140 30.76 27.63 13.82
CA ALA A 140 29.68 28.37 13.15
C ALA A 140 28.84 27.46 12.22
N ARG A 141 29.48 26.52 11.50
CA ARG A 141 28.75 25.51 10.70
C ARG A 141 27.86 24.62 11.53
N ILE A 142 28.38 24.13 12.65
CA ILE A 142 27.62 23.25 13.56
C ILE A 142 26.39 24.01 14.08
N HIS A 143 26.56 25.26 14.56
CA HIS A 143 25.45 26.07 15.02
C HIS A 143 24.42 26.35 13.91
N ALA A 144 24.85 26.57 12.67
CA ALA A 144 23.93 26.72 11.54
C ALA A 144 23.10 25.46 11.29
N ILE A 145 23.73 24.27 11.32
CA ILE A 145 23.03 22.98 11.20
C ILE A 145 22.03 22.78 12.35
N GLU A 146 22.45 23.05 13.58
CA GLU A 146 21.59 22.91 14.76
C GLU A 146 20.40 23.87 14.72
N LYS A 147 20.62 25.10 14.27
CA LYS A 147 19.56 26.11 14.13
C LYS A 147 18.56 25.74 13.04
N TRP A 148 19.02 25.30 11.87
CA TRP A 148 18.12 24.83 10.81
C TRP A 148 17.37 23.54 11.20
N ALA A 149 17.99 22.65 11.97
CA ALA A 149 17.28 21.50 12.53
C ALA A 149 16.16 21.92 13.50
N ALA A 150 16.41 22.95 14.32
CA ALA A 150 15.38 23.54 15.18
C ALA A 150 14.27 24.22 14.36
N VAL A 151 14.60 24.99 13.31
CA VAL A 151 13.62 25.57 12.37
C VAL A 151 12.73 24.48 11.79
N ALA A 152 13.30 23.37 11.31
CA ALA A 152 12.53 22.26 10.75
C ALA A 152 11.62 21.57 11.79
N ASP A 153 12.07 21.38 13.04
CA ASP A 153 11.21 20.80 14.08
C ASP A 153 10.08 21.75 14.50
N ILE A 154 10.33 23.07 14.51
CA ILE A 154 9.28 24.08 14.72
C ILE A 154 8.29 24.06 13.55
N SER A 155 8.76 23.99 12.29
CA SER A 155 7.89 23.84 11.12
C SER A 155 7.02 22.58 11.20
N ARG A 156 7.55 21.47 11.74
CA ARG A 156 6.75 20.26 12.02
C ARG A 156 5.67 20.53 13.06
N CYS A 157 5.96 21.25 14.14
CA CYS A 157 4.98 21.66 15.14
C CYS A 157 3.92 22.62 14.60
N LEU A 158 4.27 23.43 13.60
CA LEU A 158 3.33 24.28 12.83
C LEU A 158 2.61 23.51 11.72
N HIS A 159 2.81 22.20 11.59
CA HIS A 159 2.25 21.38 10.50
C HIS A 159 2.62 21.87 9.09
N ASN A 160 3.73 22.60 8.94
CA ASN A 160 4.32 22.96 7.66
C ASN A 160 5.27 21.85 7.19
N PHE A 161 4.72 20.75 6.68
CA PHE A 161 5.51 19.61 6.21
C PHE A 161 6.28 19.91 4.92
N ASN A 162 5.84 20.88 4.13
CA ASN A 162 6.62 21.42 3.02
C ASN A 162 7.96 22.00 3.51
N GLY A 163 7.90 22.86 4.54
CA GLY A 163 9.07 23.44 5.19
C GLY A 163 10.00 22.42 5.84
N VAL A 164 9.45 21.38 6.49
CA VAL A 164 10.25 20.27 7.03
C VAL A 164 11.07 19.61 5.92
N LEU A 165 10.46 19.34 4.77
CA LEU A 165 11.13 18.69 3.65
C LEU A 165 12.13 19.61 2.93
N GLN A 166 11.85 20.92 2.79
CA GLN A 166 12.80 21.90 2.24
C GLN A 166 14.14 21.86 2.99
N VAL A 167 14.09 21.90 4.33
CA VAL A 167 15.28 21.86 5.18
C VAL A 167 15.93 20.47 5.20
N CYS A 168 15.14 19.39 5.27
CA CYS A 168 15.69 18.03 5.22
C CYS A 168 16.41 17.72 3.91
N ALA A 169 15.90 18.23 2.78
CA ALA A 169 16.54 18.11 1.47
C ALA A 169 17.90 18.82 1.42
N ALA A 170 18.07 19.93 2.15
CA ALA A 170 19.35 20.60 2.27
C ALA A 170 20.38 19.76 3.04
N PHE A 171 19.97 19.03 4.08
CA PHE A 171 20.88 18.13 4.82
C PHE A 171 21.33 16.91 4.01
N THR A 172 20.53 16.46 3.04
CA THR A 172 20.90 15.37 2.11
C THR A 172 21.57 15.85 0.84
N ASN A 173 21.64 17.17 0.60
CA ASN A 173 22.38 17.75 -0.51
C ASN A 173 23.85 17.31 -0.47
N SER A 174 24.42 17.01 -1.65
CA SER A 174 25.76 16.42 -1.78
C SER A 174 26.87 17.27 -1.14
N SER A 175 26.76 18.59 -1.18
CA SER A 175 27.73 19.55 -0.65
C SER A 175 27.74 19.57 0.88
N VAL A 176 26.58 19.39 1.52
CA VAL A 176 26.44 19.36 2.98
C VAL A 176 26.64 17.94 3.54
N PHE A 177 26.05 16.93 2.91
CA PHE A 177 26.10 15.53 3.38
C PHE A 177 27.54 14.97 3.43
N ARG A 178 28.44 15.50 2.60
CA ARG A 178 29.84 15.08 2.54
C ARG A 178 30.74 15.63 3.66
N LEU A 179 30.30 16.65 4.40
CA LEU A 179 31.07 17.29 5.48
C LEU A 179 31.16 16.39 6.73
N LYS A 180 31.79 15.22 6.60
CA LYS A 180 31.81 14.16 7.64
C LYS A 180 32.41 14.64 8.96
N LYS A 181 33.48 15.44 8.93
CA LYS A 181 34.10 15.98 10.16
C LYS A 181 33.18 16.97 10.86
N THR A 182 32.44 17.77 10.09
CA THR A 182 31.41 18.67 10.63
C THR A 182 30.28 17.87 11.25
N TRP A 183 29.73 16.89 10.52
CA TRP A 183 28.67 16.01 11.03
C TRP A 183 29.09 15.25 12.29
N GLU A 184 30.32 14.75 12.40
CA GLU A 184 30.81 14.09 13.62
C GLU A 184 30.64 14.95 14.87
N LYS A 185 30.88 16.26 14.75
CA LYS A 185 30.80 17.22 15.86
C LYS A 185 29.40 17.77 16.15
N VAL A 186 28.44 17.63 15.24
CA VAL A 186 27.03 17.98 15.52
C VAL A 186 26.52 17.14 16.68
N SER A 187 25.80 17.77 17.61
CA SER A 187 25.32 17.11 18.82
C SER A 187 24.42 15.90 18.51
N LYS A 188 24.47 14.90 19.40
CA LYS A 188 23.69 13.66 19.24
C LYS A 188 22.19 13.94 19.22
N THR A 189 21.72 14.89 20.04
CA THR A 189 20.32 15.32 20.08
C THR A 189 19.87 15.88 18.74
N THR A 190 20.64 16.79 18.14
CA THR A 190 20.32 17.36 16.83
C THR A 190 20.29 16.29 15.74
N LYS A 191 21.26 15.36 15.71
CA LYS A 191 21.25 14.24 14.76
C LYS A 191 19.97 13.41 14.86
N GLN A 192 19.54 13.08 16.08
CA GLN A 192 18.30 12.34 16.31
C GLN A 192 17.05 13.12 15.86
N THR A 193 17.03 14.44 16.06
CA THR A 193 15.96 15.31 15.54
C THR A 193 15.93 15.28 14.02
N ILE A 194 17.08 15.45 13.35
CA ILE A 194 17.18 15.38 11.88
C ILE A 194 16.72 14.02 11.36
N GLU A 195 17.16 12.91 11.95
CA GLU A 195 16.74 11.56 11.56
C GLU A 195 15.23 11.35 11.69
N LYS A 196 14.62 11.84 12.79
CA LYS A 196 13.16 11.79 12.99
C LYS A 196 12.43 12.60 11.93
N LEU A 197 12.88 13.83 11.65
CA LEU A 197 12.28 14.69 10.63
C LEU A 197 12.39 14.07 9.23
N GLN A 198 13.58 13.58 8.85
CA GLN A 198 13.80 12.88 7.59
C GLN A 198 12.94 11.61 7.46
N THR A 199 12.70 10.89 8.56
CA THR A 199 11.81 9.72 8.57
C THR A 199 10.36 10.13 8.26
N ILE A 200 9.89 11.25 8.80
CA ILE A 200 8.53 11.76 8.56
C ILE A 200 8.35 12.11 7.08
N VAL A 201 9.30 12.85 6.49
CA VAL A 201 9.19 13.36 5.11
C VAL A 201 9.85 12.46 4.06
N SER A 202 10.28 11.25 4.44
CA SER A 202 10.91 10.31 3.52
C SER A 202 9.99 9.97 2.36
N SER A 203 10.54 9.90 1.14
CA SER A 203 9.85 9.43 -0.06
C SER A 203 9.51 7.93 -0.02
N ASP A 204 10.03 7.18 0.96
CA ASP A 204 9.77 5.75 1.13
C ASP A 204 8.26 5.44 1.16
N GLY A 205 7.87 4.38 0.44
CA GLY A 205 6.47 3.97 0.34
C GLY A 205 5.57 5.06 -0.28
N ARG A 206 6.09 5.90 -1.18
CA ARG A 206 5.41 7.07 -1.76
C ARG A 206 4.99 8.08 -0.70
N PHE A 207 5.93 8.47 0.17
CA PHE A 207 5.70 9.37 1.29
C PHE A 207 4.75 8.80 2.36
N ARG A 208 4.86 7.51 2.67
CA ARG A 208 3.97 6.81 3.63
C ARG A 208 3.84 7.56 4.95
N ASN A 209 4.97 7.87 5.59
CA ASN A 209 4.98 8.49 6.92
C ASN A 209 4.41 9.91 6.90
N LEU A 210 4.64 10.65 5.81
CA LEU A 210 4.10 11.99 5.63
C LEU A 210 2.59 11.93 5.41
N ARG A 211 2.07 11.00 4.60
CA ARG A 211 0.62 10.79 4.43
C ARG A 211 -0.05 10.44 5.75
N ASP A 212 0.59 9.57 6.52
CA ASP A 212 0.20 9.18 7.87
C ASP A 212 0.17 10.36 8.85
N ALA A 213 1.09 11.31 8.70
CA ALA A 213 1.12 12.54 9.49
C ALA A 213 0.00 13.50 9.07
N LEU A 214 -0.19 13.70 7.76
CA LEU A 214 -1.25 14.53 7.20
C LEU A 214 -2.66 14.02 7.56
N HIS A 215 -2.89 12.70 7.54
CA HIS A 215 -4.18 12.12 7.94
C HIS A 215 -4.49 12.31 9.43
N ARG A 216 -3.47 12.49 10.28
CA ARG A 216 -3.63 12.74 11.72
C ARG A 216 -3.62 14.23 12.07
N CYS A 217 -3.46 15.10 11.07
CA CYS A 217 -3.29 16.52 11.24
C CYS A 217 -4.59 17.24 10.89
N ASP A 218 -5.13 18.00 11.85
CA ASP A 218 -6.18 18.97 11.56
C ASP A 218 -5.55 20.27 11.02
N PRO A 219 -6.19 20.98 10.05
CA PRO A 219 -5.73 22.29 9.59
C PRO A 219 -5.61 23.32 10.75
N PRO A 220 -4.70 24.31 10.67
CA PRO A 220 -3.89 24.69 9.51
C PRO A 220 -2.71 23.73 9.26
N CYS A 221 -2.44 23.46 7.98
CA CYS A 221 -1.37 22.55 7.55
C CYS A 221 -0.91 22.90 6.13
N ILE A 222 0.39 22.76 5.84
CA ILE A 222 0.95 22.87 4.49
C ILE A 222 1.56 21.52 4.11
N PRO A 223 0.91 20.74 3.22
CA PRO A 223 1.48 19.48 2.76
C PRO A 223 2.61 19.71 1.75
N TYR A 224 3.46 18.69 1.57
CA TYR A 224 4.38 18.68 0.42
C TYR A 224 3.59 18.43 -0.87
N LEU A 225 3.46 19.48 -1.69
CA LEU A 225 2.62 19.45 -2.89
C LEU A 225 3.07 18.39 -3.91
N GLY A 226 4.37 18.15 -4.05
CA GLY A 226 4.93 17.18 -5.01
C GLY A 226 4.39 15.75 -4.85
N MET A 227 4.00 15.39 -3.62
CA MET A 227 3.33 14.12 -3.33
C MET A 227 1.99 14.01 -4.06
N TYR A 228 1.13 15.03 -3.94
CA TYR A 228 -0.18 15.07 -4.60
C TYR A 228 -0.06 15.24 -6.12
N LEU A 229 0.90 16.02 -6.60
CA LEU A 229 1.16 16.15 -8.05
C LEU A 229 1.57 14.81 -8.66
N THR A 230 2.28 13.95 -7.92
CA THR A 230 2.61 12.60 -8.36
C THR A 230 1.36 11.72 -8.48
N ASP A 231 0.46 11.79 -7.51
CA ASP A 231 -0.81 11.05 -7.53
C ASP A 231 -1.69 11.50 -8.71
N LEU A 232 -1.82 12.81 -8.92
CA LEU A 232 -2.54 13.38 -10.06
C LEU A 232 -1.92 12.95 -11.39
N SER A 233 -0.59 12.94 -11.49
CA SER A 233 0.11 12.48 -12.71
C SER A 233 -0.19 11.02 -12.99
N PHE A 234 -0.21 10.17 -11.96
CA PHE A 234 -0.52 8.75 -12.08
C PHE A 234 -1.97 8.50 -12.53
N ILE A 235 -2.93 9.27 -11.99
CA ILE A 235 -4.33 9.19 -12.42
C ILE A 235 -4.48 9.63 -13.88
N GLU A 236 -3.79 10.71 -14.25
CA GLU A 236 -3.84 11.28 -15.59
C GLU A 236 -3.27 10.33 -16.66
N GLU A 237 -2.18 9.65 -16.37
CA GLU A 237 -1.51 8.70 -17.28
C GLU A 237 -2.12 7.30 -17.24
N GLY A 238 -2.57 6.85 -16.08
CA GLY A 238 -3.07 5.49 -15.88
C GLY A 238 -4.52 5.28 -16.27
N THR A 239 -5.29 6.35 -16.47
CA THR A 239 -6.74 6.28 -16.75
C THR A 239 -7.09 7.12 -17.99
N PRO A 240 -7.76 6.55 -19.01
CA PRO A 240 -8.13 7.29 -20.22
C PRO A 240 -9.22 8.34 -19.91
N ASN A 241 -9.17 9.48 -20.61
CA ASN A 241 -10.15 10.57 -20.47
C ASN A 241 -11.54 10.20 -20.99
N PHE A 242 -11.62 9.24 -21.92
CA PHE A 242 -12.85 8.80 -22.53
C PHE A 242 -13.00 7.28 -22.36
N THR A 243 -14.23 6.81 -22.27
CA THR A 243 -14.58 5.38 -22.33
C THR A 243 -14.43 4.87 -23.77
N GLU A 244 -14.52 3.56 -23.97
CA GLU A 244 -14.48 2.94 -25.31
C GLU A 244 -15.59 3.48 -26.23
N ASP A 245 -16.73 3.86 -25.65
CA ASP A 245 -17.87 4.48 -26.36
C ASP A 245 -17.70 5.98 -26.65
N GLY A 246 -16.53 6.56 -26.35
CA GLY A 246 -16.24 7.99 -26.56
C GLY A 246 -16.86 8.93 -25.53
N LEU A 247 -17.43 8.42 -24.43
CA LEU A 247 -18.00 9.24 -23.35
C LEU A 247 -16.92 9.69 -22.37
N LEU A 248 -17.13 10.83 -21.70
CA LEU A 248 -16.19 11.32 -20.67
C LEU A 248 -16.09 10.31 -19.51
N ASN A 249 -14.87 9.97 -19.12
CA ASN A 249 -14.62 9.03 -18.03
C ASN A 249 -14.80 9.72 -16.66
N PHE A 250 -16.03 9.69 -16.14
CA PHE A 250 -16.34 10.25 -14.82
C PHE A 250 -15.61 9.55 -13.67
N SER A 251 -15.16 8.30 -13.83
CA SER A 251 -14.37 7.61 -12.80
C SER A 251 -13.03 8.33 -12.61
N LYS A 252 -12.32 8.62 -13.71
CA LYS A 252 -11.10 9.42 -13.71
C LYS A 252 -11.33 10.79 -13.07
N MET A 253 -12.39 11.48 -13.48
CA MET A 253 -12.70 12.82 -12.98
C MET A 253 -12.96 12.81 -11.47
N ARG A 254 -13.64 11.79 -10.94
CA ARG A 254 -13.84 11.62 -9.48
C ARG A 254 -12.53 11.37 -8.74
N MET A 255 -11.62 10.57 -9.31
CA MET A 255 -10.30 10.35 -8.70
C MET A 255 -9.49 11.64 -8.60
N ILE A 256 -9.43 12.43 -9.69
CA ILE A 256 -8.78 13.74 -9.71
C ILE A 256 -9.42 14.69 -8.68
N ALA A 257 -10.75 14.78 -8.69
CA ALA A 257 -11.50 15.63 -7.77
C ALA A 257 -11.28 15.23 -6.31
N HIS A 258 -11.12 13.93 -6.01
CA HIS A 258 -10.83 13.47 -4.66
C HIS A 258 -9.50 14.01 -4.15
N VAL A 259 -8.44 13.95 -4.96
CA VAL A 259 -7.11 14.48 -4.60
C VAL A 259 -7.15 15.99 -4.42
N ILE A 260 -7.77 16.72 -5.35
CA ILE A 260 -7.90 18.19 -5.25
C ILE A 260 -8.68 18.58 -3.99
N ARG A 261 -9.72 17.82 -3.63
CA ARG A 261 -10.52 18.07 -2.42
C ARG A 261 -9.69 17.93 -1.14
N GLU A 262 -8.74 16.98 -1.09
CA GLU A 262 -7.82 16.87 0.05
C GLU A 262 -6.89 18.08 0.13
N ILE A 263 -6.33 18.55 -1.00
CA ILE A 263 -5.50 19.77 -1.03
C ILE A 263 -6.31 20.97 -0.53
N ARG A 264 -7.54 21.14 -1.05
CA ARG A 264 -8.43 22.23 -0.66
C ARG A 264 -8.84 22.20 0.80
N HIS A 265 -8.89 21.02 1.43
CA HIS A 265 -9.17 20.92 2.86
C HIS A 265 -8.11 21.68 3.68
N PHE A 266 -6.84 21.58 3.28
CA PHE A 266 -5.75 22.29 3.94
C PHE A 266 -5.68 23.79 3.58
N GLN A 267 -6.20 24.20 2.42
CA GLN A 267 -6.24 25.61 2.01
C GLN A 267 -7.29 26.46 2.75
N GLN A 268 -8.24 25.85 3.47
CA GLN A 268 -9.37 26.56 4.07
C GLN A 268 -9.07 27.26 5.40
N THR A 269 -8.08 26.78 6.14
CA THR A 269 -7.79 27.28 7.50
C THR A 269 -6.50 28.11 7.49
N PRO A 270 -6.58 29.42 7.78
CA PRO A 270 -5.41 30.28 7.77
C PRO A 270 -4.52 30.06 8.99
N TYR A 271 -3.22 30.28 8.82
CA TYR A 271 -2.29 30.42 9.94
C TYR A 271 -2.47 31.75 10.67
N LYS A 272 -2.34 31.74 11.99
CA LYS A 272 -2.32 32.95 12.83
C LYS A 272 -0.88 33.43 13.04
N ILE A 273 -0.22 33.79 11.94
CA ILE A 273 1.16 34.27 11.93
C ILE A 273 1.15 35.70 11.37
N GLU A 274 1.75 36.63 12.11
CA GLU A 274 1.92 38.01 11.66
C GLU A 274 3.15 38.14 10.77
N LEU A 275 3.08 39.01 9.76
CA LEU A 275 4.19 39.26 8.85
C LEU A 275 5.29 40.04 9.57
N ILE A 276 6.51 39.48 9.56
CA ILE A 276 7.72 40.11 10.08
C ILE A 276 8.64 40.40 8.89
N GLY A 277 8.72 41.67 8.49
CA GLY A 277 9.47 42.12 7.32
C GLY A 277 10.93 41.66 7.33
N LYS A 278 11.68 41.93 8.42
CA LYS A 278 13.10 41.59 8.54
C LYS A 278 13.43 40.10 8.29
N ALA A 279 12.57 39.19 8.76
CA ALA A 279 12.77 37.75 8.61
C ALA A 279 12.28 37.25 7.25
N THR A 280 11.24 37.89 6.70
CA THR A 280 10.76 37.64 5.33
C THR A 280 11.80 38.08 4.30
N ASP A 281 12.40 39.25 4.47
CA ASP A 281 13.47 39.78 3.62
C ASP A 281 14.67 38.84 3.60
N TYR A 282 15.11 38.35 4.77
CA TYR A 282 16.18 37.35 4.87
C TYR A 282 15.85 36.06 4.10
N LEU A 283 14.61 35.57 4.23
CA LEU A 283 14.17 34.35 3.57
C LEU A 283 13.98 34.49 2.05
N LEU A 284 13.91 35.72 1.53
CA LEU A 284 13.69 36.03 0.12
C LEU A 284 14.90 36.66 -0.57
N ASP A 285 16.01 36.91 0.16
CA ASP A 285 17.19 37.56 -0.39
C ASP A 285 17.99 36.62 -1.32
N PRO A 286 18.00 36.88 -2.65
CA PRO A 286 18.69 36.01 -3.60
C PRO A 286 20.22 36.10 -3.46
N SER A 287 20.77 37.16 -2.86
CA SER A 287 22.22 37.31 -2.67
C SER A 287 22.79 36.28 -1.68
N LEU A 288 21.93 35.66 -0.87
CA LEU A 288 22.29 34.58 0.05
C LEU A 288 22.41 33.21 -0.62
N LEU A 289 21.95 33.07 -1.87
CA LEU A 289 22.01 31.81 -2.62
C LEU A 289 23.36 31.66 -3.35
N LEU A 290 23.99 30.49 -3.22
CA LEU A 290 25.14 30.07 -4.01
C LEU A 290 24.68 29.10 -5.10
N ASP A 291 25.32 29.10 -6.27
CA ASP A 291 25.02 28.10 -7.30
C ASP A 291 25.55 26.70 -6.92
N ASP A 292 25.04 25.66 -7.59
CA ASP A 292 25.37 24.27 -7.25
C ASP A 292 26.86 23.94 -7.43
N ASP A 293 27.53 24.54 -8.41
CA ASP A 293 28.95 24.32 -8.68
C ASP A 293 29.82 25.02 -7.62
N GLU A 294 29.48 26.26 -7.27
CA GLU A 294 30.08 27.01 -6.15
C GLU A 294 29.93 26.25 -4.83
N LEU A 295 28.72 25.76 -4.52
CA LEU A 295 28.42 25.00 -3.31
C LEU A 295 29.29 23.76 -3.21
N TYR A 296 29.41 23.00 -4.30
CA TYR A 296 30.22 21.78 -4.31
C TYR A 296 31.72 22.10 -4.17
N GLN A 297 32.21 23.11 -4.89
CA GLN A 297 33.61 23.52 -4.83
C GLN A 297 34.00 24.01 -3.44
N MET A 298 33.23 24.92 -2.85
CA MET A 298 33.46 25.40 -1.49
C MET A 298 33.41 24.27 -0.47
N SER A 299 32.52 23.28 -0.64
CA SER A 299 32.48 22.12 0.25
C SER A 299 33.78 21.31 0.21
N LEU A 300 34.42 21.16 -0.96
CA LEU A 300 35.70 20.46 -1.12
C LEU A 300 36.83 21.21 -0.41
N GLU A 301 36.80 22.53 -0.39
CA GLU A 301 37.75 23.36 0.33
C GLU A 301 37.57 23.23 1.85
N ILE A 302 36.32 23.20 2.32
CA ILE A 302 35.99 23.01 3.75
C ILE A 302 36.47 21.65 4.26
N GLU A 303 36.19 20.58 3.51
CA GLU A 303 36.63 19.23 3.84
C GLU A 303 37.16 18.51 2.58
N PRO A 304 38.50 18.54 2.35
CA PRO A 304 39.13 17.88 1.21
C PRO A 304 38.95 16.36 1.22
N ARG A 305 38.98 15.74 0.03
CA ARG A 305 38.91 14.27 -0.10
C ARG A 305 40.16 13.63 0.51
N THR A 306 39.99 12.73 1.47
CA THR A 306 41.10 11.93 2.01
C THR A 306 41.55 10.90 0.97
N SER A 307 42.68 11.12 0.32
CA SER A 307 43.33 10.16 -0.58
C SER A 307 43.81 8.95 0.22
N ARG A 308 43.22 7.76 -0.02
CA ARG A 308 43.84 6.49 0.39
C ARG A 308 44.91 6.08 -0.62
N LEU A 309 46.07 6.74 -0.61
CA LEU A 309 47.32 6.20 -1.15
C LEU A 309 48.48 6.77 -0.33
N SER A 310 49.22 5.88 0.33
CA SER A 310 50.48 6.20 1.01
C SER A 310 51.53 6.63 -0.02
N ALA A 311 52.26 7.71 0.30
CA ALA A 311 53.21 8.41 -0.56
C ALA A 311 54.55 7.67 -0.82
N SER A 312 54.55 6.35 -1.07
CA SER A 312 55.82 5.60 -1.23
C SER A 312 55.85 4.55 -2.35
N THR A 313 54.97 4.61 -3.36
CA THR A 313 55.03 3.65 -4.49
C THR A 313 54.60 4.26 -5.83
N ILE A 314 55.09 5.46 -6.16
CA ILE A 314 54.99 6.00 -7.52
C ILE A 314 56.40 6.29 -8.02
N GLN A 315 57.11 5.25 -8.42
CA GLN A 315 58.13 5.30 -9.45
C GLN A 315 58.14 3.93 -10.14
N THR A 316 58.15 3.96 -11.47
CA THR A 316 58.10 2.84 -12.44
C THR A 316 56.72 2.28 -12.82
N LEU A 317 56.12 2.84 -13.89
CA LEU A 317 55.58 2.17 -15.10
C LEU A 317 54.88 3.20 -16.03
N PRO A 318 54.77 2.94 -17.35
CA PRO A 318 54.72 3.97 -18.39
C PRO A 318 53.31 4.46 -18.76
N SER A 319 53.31 5.63 -19.39
CA SER A 319 52.18 6.42 -19.85
C SER A 319 51.40 5.76 -21.00
N SER A 320 50.45 4.88 -20.65
CA SER A 320 49.25 4.60 -21.43
C SER A 320 48.32 3.69 -20.63
N LEU A 321 47.32 4.27 -19.95
CA LEU A 321 46.05 3.64 -19.51
C LEU A 321 45.28 4.69 -18.70
N SER A 322 44.12 5.14 -19.21
CA SER A 322 43.24 6.09 -18.52
C SER A 322 42.54 5.40 -17.35
N LEU A 323 42.85 5.84 -16.13
CA LEU A 323 42.22 5.41 -14.88
C LEU A 323 40.78 5.93 -14.79
N ASN A 324 39.80 5.07 -15.08
CA ASN A 324 38.38 5.32 -14.79
C ASN A 324 37.63 4.05 -14.35
N ASP A 325 38.30 3.16 -13.61
CA ASP A 325 37.67 1.99 -12.99
C ASP A 325 38.24 1.76 -11.59
N CYS A 326 37.72 2.48 -10.59
CA CYS A 326 37.43 1.95 -9.26
C CYS A 326 36.81 3.06 -8.39
N PHE A 327 35.66 2.75 -7.75
CA PHE A 327 35.06 3.33 -6.54
C PHE A 327 33.58 3.75 -6.64
N ASP A 328 32.82 3.05 -5.78
CA ASP A 328 31.67 3.48 -4.99
C ASP A 328 30.30 3.70 -5.65
N LYS A 329 29.47 2.67 -5.46
CA LYS A 329 28.03 2.79 -5.23
C LYS A 329 27.76 3.76 -4.07
N ARG A 330 27.31 4.97 -4.39
CA ARG A 330 26.58 5.84 -3.46
C ARG A 330 25.26 6.25 -4.10
N THR A 331 24.17 5.87 -3.44
CA THR A 331 22.84 6.39 -3.68
C THR A 331 22.82 7.86 -3.25
N THR A 332 23.06 8.76 -4.18
CA THR A 332 22.69 10.17 -4.04
C THR A 332 21.18 10.27 -4.31
N MET A 333 20.42 10.88 -3.38
CA MET A 333 19.07 11.34 -3.66
C MET A 333 19.16 12.44 -4.72
N ASN A 334 18.95 12.07 -5.99
CA ASN A 334 18.68 13.05 -7.04
C ASN A 334 17.22 13.49 -6.90
N LEU A 335 17.00 14.57 -6.15
CA LEU A 335 15.80 15.39 -6.22
C LEU A 335 16.08 16.55 -7.18
N THR A 336 15.87 16.31 -8.47
CA THR A 336 15.71 17.36 -9.49
C THR A 336 14.47 17.02 -10.33
N PRO A 337 13.72 18.03 -10.82
CA PRO A 337 12.35 17.86 -11.28
C PRO A 337 12.31 17.12 -12.62
N MET A 338 11.28 16.30 -12.84
CA MET A 338 11.01 15.58 -14.10
C MET A 338 10.57 16.51 -15.25
N LEU A 339 11.26 17.64 -15.44
CA LEU A 339 10.99 18.65 -16.46
C LEU A 339 12.20 18.82 -17.37
N LYS A 340 12.43 17.82 -18.23
CA LYS A 340 13.01 17.89 -19.60
C LYS A 340 13.36 16.47 -20.05
N ARG A 341 12.52 15.86 -20.88
CA ARG A 341 13.01 14.84 -21.84
C ARG A 341 13.30 15.58 -23.15
N PRO A 342 14.51 15.52 -23.71
CA PRO A 342 14.73 15.93 -25.09
C PRO A 342 14.01 14.94 -26.01
N ILE A 343 13.37 15.47 -27.05
CA ILE A 343 12.90 14.68 -28.19
C ILE A 343 14.15 14.17 -28.91
N CYS A 344 14.36 12.86 -28.95
CA CYS A 344 15.42 12.28 -29.80
C CYS A 344 14.99 12.35 -31.27
N PRO A 345 15.86 12.81 -32.19
CA PRO A 345 15.63 12.62 -33.62
C PRO A 345 15.80 11.15 -33.99
N SER A 346 15.02 10.71 -34.96
CA SER A 346 15.07 9.38 -35.57
C SER A 346 16.45 9.09 -36.15
N GLY A 347 17.26 8.33 -35.41
CA GLY A 347 18.52 7.77 -35.87
C GLY A 347 18.69 6.37 -35.29
N ALA A 348 18.88 5.38 -36.15
CA ALA A 348 18.99 3.97 -35.78
C ALA A 348 20.12 3.75 -34.76
N ILE A 349 19.77 3.34 -33.54
CA ILE A 349 20.73 3.00 -32.49
C ILE A 349 21.13 1.53 -32.70
N THR A 350 22.27 1.32 -33.36
CA THR A 350 23.00 0.04 -33.32
C THR A 350 24.07 0.15 -32.24
N GLY A 351 23.69 -0.18 -31.01
CA GLY A 351 24.60 -0.29 -29.87
C GLY A 351 24.25 -1.55 -29.06
N PRO A 352 25.23 -2.23 -28.42
CA PRO A 352 24.98 -3.48 -27.72
C PRO A 352 24.08 -3.20 -26.51
N VAL A 353 22.92 -3.85 -26.49
CA VAL A 353 21.98 -3.81 -25.37
C VAL A 353 22.67 -4.43 -24.15
N LYS A 354 23.08 -3.61 -23.19
CA LYS A 354 23.53 -4.09 -21.88
C LYS A 354 22.29 -4.51 -21.10
N GLU A 355 22.02 -5.81 -21.04
CA GLU A 355 21.03 -6.38 -20.12
C GLU A 355 21.39 -6.04 -18.68
N ARG A 356 20.54 -5.24 -18.04
CA ARG A 356 20.70 -4.84 -16.65
C ARG A 356 20.04 -5.91 -15.78
N THR A 357 20.84 -6.78 -15.16
CA THR A 357 20.34 -7.76 -14.19
C THR A 357 19.85 -7.02 -12.93
N LEU A 358 18.53 -6.96 -12.72
CA LEU A 358 17.91 -6.35 -11.54
C LEU A 358 18.32 -7.13 -10.29
N LYS A 359 18.90 -6.45 -9.28
CA LYS A 359 19.46 -7.10 -8.09
C LYS A 359 18.45 -7.43 -6.97
N LYS A 360 17.16 -7.16 -7.16
CA LYS A 360 16.01 -7.62 -6.35
C LYS A 360 14.72 -7.22 -7.06
N ASP A 361 13.91 -8.20 -7.49
CA ASP A 361 12.62 -7.92 -8.09
C ASP A 361 11.56 -7.71 -7.01
N TYR A 362 11.00 -6.50 -6.95
CA TYR A 362 9.75 -6.26 -6.22
C TYR A 362 8.61 -6.81 -7.07
N ILE A 363 8.03 -7.93 -6.63
CA ILE A 363 6.95 -8.62 -7.34
C ILE A 363 5.66 -8.42 -6.54
N THR A 364 4.73 -7.63 -7.11
CA THR A 364 3.37 -7.56 -6.59
C THR A 364 2.60 -8.81 -6.96
N LEU A 365 1.54 -9.14 -6.20
CA LEU A 365 0.67 -10.26 -6.53
C LEU A 365 0.05 -10.08 -7.93
N ASN A 366 -0.40 -8.89 -8.29
CA ASN A 366 -0.90 -8.63 -9.66
C ASN A 366 0.16 -8.93 -10.74
N ARG A 367 1.41 -8.50 -10.55
CA ARG A 367 2.51 -8.83 -11.49
C ARG A 367 2.75 -10.35 -11.53
N PHE A 368 2.71 -11.01 -10.38
CA PHE A 368 2.89 -12.46 -10.28
C PHE A 368 1.80 -13.22 -11.03
N ILE A 369 0.51 -12.90 -10.80
CA ILE A 369 -0.62 -13.55 -11.47
C ILE A 369 -0.55 -13.37 -12.99
N ASN A 370 -0.24 -12.15 -13.45
CA ASN A 370 -0.10 -11.88 -14.88
C ASN A 370 1.01 -12.73 -15.51
N ASN A 371 2.15 -12.87 -14.83
CA ASN A 371 3.25 -13.72 -15.30
C ASN A 371 2.86 -15.21 -15.33
N VAL A 372 2.13 -15.70 -14.31
CA VAL A 372 1.65 -17.09 -14.27
C VAL A 372 0.68 -17.37 -15.42
N GLU A 373 -0.23 -16.43 -15.74
CA GLU A 373 -1.16 -16.58 -16.86
C GLU A 373 -0.48 -16.48 -18.23
N MET A 374 0.51 -15.59 -18.38
CA MET A 374 1.29 -15.48 -19.63
C MET A 374 2.06 -16.77 -19.97
N ASN A 375 2.42 -17.56 -18.97
CA ASN A 375 3.13 -18.83 -19.17
C ASN A 375 2.20 -20.01 -19.54
N LYS A 376 0.87 -19.81 -19.58
CA LYS A 376 -0.08 -20.83 -20.00
C LYS A 376 -0.27 -20.79 -21.52
N THR A 377 -0.53 -21.97 -22.12
CA THR A 377 -0.78 -22.13 -23.56
C THR A 377 -2.03 -21.39 -24.06
N SER A 378 -2.96 -21.02 -23.16
CA SER A 378 -4.14 -20.22 -23.44
C SER A 378 -4.29 -19.12 -22.38
N THR A 379 -3.86 -17.90 -22.70
CA THR A 379 -3.99 -16.72 -21.83
C THR A 379 -5.45 -16.30 -21.66
N SER A 380 -5.93 -16.19 -20.41
CA SER A 380 -7.28 -15.70 -20.09
C SER A 380 -7.20 -14.42 -19.24
N TYR A 381 -7.73 -13.31 -19.73
CA TYR A 381 -7.84 -12.07 -18.95
C TYR A 381 -8.81 -12.18 -17.76
N GLN A 382 -9.70 -13.18 -17.75
CA GLN A 382 -10.71 -13.36 -16.70
C GLN A 382 -10.10 -13.81 -15.37
N PHE A 383 -9.02 -14.60 -15.38
CA PHE A 383 -8.42 -15.10 -14.14
C PHE A 383 -7.68 -14.01 -13.36
N PRO A 384 -6.82 -13.16 -13.97
CA PRO A 384 -6.24 -12.01 -13.27
C PRO A 384 -7.29 -11.06 -12.71
N GLN A 385 -8.39 -10.84 -13.44
CA GLN A 385 -9.51 -10.00 -12.98
C GLN A 385 -10.19 -10.58 -11.73
N LEU A 386 -10.46 -11.90 -11.70
CA LEU A 386 -10.96 -12.58 -10.50
C LEU A 386 -10.00 -12.43 -9.32
N MET A 387 -8.70 -12.67 -9.54
CA MET A 387 -7.68 -12.54 -8.49
C MET A 387 -7.54 -11.11 -7.97
N MET A 388 -7.74 -10.09 -8.82
CA MET A 388 -7.75 -8.69 -8.41
C MET A 388 -8.96 -8.36 -7.52
N ALA A 389 -10.14 -8.93 -7.81
CA ALA A 389 -11.32 -8.78 -6.96
C ALA A 389 -11.13 -9.47 -5.60
N ILE A 390 -10.57 -10.69 -5.57
CA ILE A 390 -10.23 -11.40 -4.33
C ILE A 390 -9.25 -10.56 -3.49
N GLN A 391 -8.19 -10.01 -4.10
CA GLN A 391 -7.26 -9.12 -3.41
C GLN A 391 -7.96 -7.89 -2.81
N THR A 392 -8.88 -7.30 -3.56
CA THR A 392 -9.65 -6.12 -3.11
C THR A 392 -10.56 -6.48 -1.94
N ALA A 393 -11.27 -7.61 -2.01
CA ALA A 393 -12.12 -8.10 -0.92
C ALA A 393 -11.30 -8.34 0.35
N VAL A 394 -10.14 -8.97 0.22
CA VAL A 394 -9.23 -9.22 1.33
C VAL A 394 -8.72 -7.91 1.95
N LYS A 395 -8.39 -6.90 1.15
CA LYS A 395 -8.00 -5.57 1.66
C LYS A 395 -9.14 -4.92 2.44
N CYS A 396 -10.37 -4.99 1.94
CA CYS A 396 -11.55 -4.50 2.65
C CYS A 396 -11.75 -5.23 3.98
N VAL A 397 -11.68 -6.57 3.99
CA VAL A 397 -11.77 -7.38 5.22
C VAL A 397 -10.67 -6.99 6.21
N ALA A 398 -9.42 -6.87 5.76
CA ALA A 398 -8.29 -6.48 6.62
C ALA A 398 -8.49 -5.11 7.27
N ILE A 399 -9.00 -4.12 6.51
CA ILE A 399 -9.30 -2.78 7.05
C ILE A 399 -10.47 -2.83 8.03
N THR A 400 -11.53 -3.57 7.71
CA THR A 400 -12.70 -3.72 8.58
C THR A 400 -12.32 -4.38 9.92
N LEU A 401 -11.56 -5.47 9.89
CA LEU A 401 -11.09 -6.16 11.10
C LEU A 401 -10.17 -5.26 11.95
N LYS A 402 -9.37 -4.38 11.35
CA LYS A 402 -8.54 -3.42 12.10
C LYS A 402 -9.36 -2.30 12.76
N LYS A 403 -10.54 -2.00 12.25
CA LYS A 403 -11.40 -0.90 12.70
C LYS A 403 -12.58 -1.35 13.58
N CYS A 404 -12.88 -2.65 13.65
CA CYS A 404 -14.10 -3.16 14.29
C CYS A 404 -14.22 -2.74 15.78
N GLY A 405 -13.12 -2.80 16.55
CA GLY A 405 -13.12 -2.36 17.94
C GLY A 405 -13.33 -0.85 18.14
N LEU A 406 -12.87 -0.02 17.18
CA LEU A 406 -13.06 1.44 17.22
C LEU A 406 -14.47 1.87 16.82
N ALA A 407 -15.10 1.12 15.90
CA ALA A 407 -16.48 1.36 15.49
C ALA A 407 -17.47 1.12 16.65
N GLN A 408 -17.23 0.09 17.48
CA GLN A 408 -18.04 -0.21 18.67
C GLN A 408 -17.94 0.87 19.76
N MET A 409 -16.80 1.57 19.90
CA MET A 409 -16.67 2.70 20.84
C MET A 409 -17.48 3.94 20.43
N ARG A 410 -17.58 4.23 19.12
CA ARG A 410 -18.30 5.43 18.63
C ARG A 410 -19.82 5.34 18.83
N SER A 411 -20.38 4.13 18.82
CA SER A 411 -21.79 3.88 19.09
C SER A 411 -22.22 4.06 20.56
N LEU A 412 -21.28 4.24 21.49
CA LEU A 412 -21.57 4.40 22.93
C LEU A 412 -21.82 5.86 23.36
N GLY A 413 -21.59 6.86 22.49
CA GLY A 413 -21.64 8.27 22.86
C GLY A 413 -22.46 9.21 21.96
N THR A 414 -22.99 8.72 20.83
CA THR A 414 -23.79 9.54 19.90
C THR A 414 -24.93 8.72 19.33
N SER A 415 -26.12 9.34 19.24
CA SER A 415 -27.34 8.76 18.65
C SER A 415 -27.30 8.65 17.12
N GLU A 416 -26.10 8.67 16.51
CA GLU A 416 -25.92 8.51 15.06
C GLU A 416 -25.56 7.07 14.72
N GLN A 417 -26.58 6.30 14.36
CA GLN A 417 -26.48 4.91 13.91
C GLN A 417 -25.99 4.81 12.45
N HIS A 418 -24.74 5.17 12.14
CA HIS A 418 -24.17 4.93 10.80
C HIS A 418 -23.14 3.79 10.76
N PHE A 419 -22.67 3.31 11.91
CA PHE A 419 -21.98 2.02 12.02
C PHE A 419 -22.92 1.06 12.75
N PRO A 420 -23.30 -0.08 12.14
CA PRO A 420 -24.14 -1.05 12.84
C PRO A 420 -23.43 -1.50 14.13
N SER A 421 -24.19 -1.66 15.21
CA SER A 421 -23.75 -2.41 16.38
C SER A 421 -23.56 -3.87 15.94
N LEU A 422 -22.36 -4.17 15.44
CA LEU A 422 -22.02 -5.47 14.92
C LEU A 422 -21.64 -6.36 16.11
N ASP A 423 -22.57 -7.21 16.54
CA ASP A 423 -22.20 -8.46 17.19
C ASP A 423 -21.32 -9.29 16.25
N GLY A 424 -20.60 -10.30 16.76
CA GLY A 424 -19.69 -11.10 15.94
C GLY A 424 -20.34 -11.73 14.71
N ARG A 425 -21.65 -12.07 14.76
CA ARG A 425 -22.40 -12.65 13.63
C ARG A 425 -22.65 -11.66 12.50
N ARG A 426 -23.10 -10.44 12.82
CA ARG A 426 -23.35 -9.41 11.80
C ARG A 426 -22.06 -9.00 11.10
N LEU A 427 -20.92 -9.03 11.81
CA LEU A 427 -19.62 -8.74 11.20
C LEU A 427 -19.21 -9.85 10.22
N GLU A 428 -19.38 -11.14 10.56
CA GLU A 428 -19.13 -12.25 9.63
C GLU A 428 -19.99 -12.11 8.34
N GLN A 429 -21.28 -11.81 8.48
CA GLN A 429 -22.20 -11.60 7.36
C GLN A 429 -21.71 -10.46 6.43
N TYR A 430 -21.37 -9.31 7.03
CA TYR A 430 -20.83 -8.17 6.28
C TYR A 430 -19.54 -8.53 5.52
N LEU A 431 -18.62 -9.27 6.17
CA LEU A 431 -17.37 -9.68 5.51
C LEU A 431 -17.64 -10.64 4.35
N ASN A 432 -18.64 -11.51 4.46
CA ASN A 432 -19.05 -12.39 3.35
C ASN A 432 -19.69 -11.59 2.21
N GLU A 433 -20.55 -10.62 2.49
CA GLU A 433 -21.14 -9.74 1.47
C GLU A 433 -20.08 -8.97 0.67
N VAL A 434 -19.01 -8.50 1.33
CA VAL A 434 -17.89 -7.83 0.66
C VAL A 434 -17.26 -8.72 -0.41
N PHE A 435 -17.01 -10.00 -0.09
CA PHE A 435 -16.48 -10.95 -1.07
C PHE A 435 -17.46 -11.22 -2.20
N VAL A 436 -18.73 -11.49 -1.87
CA VAL A 436 -19.78 -11.78 -2.87
C VAL A 436 -19.90 -10.63 -3.86
N ASN A 437 -20.05 -9.40 -3.38
CA ASN A 437 -20.27 -8.23 -4.23
C ASN A 437 -19.07 -7.94 -5.15
N LEU A 438 -17.84 -7.99 -4.61
CA LEU A 438 -16.64 -7.72 -5.39
C LEU A 438 -16.36 -8.82 -6.42
N VAL A 439 -16.57 -10.08 -6.06
CA VAL A 439 -16.32 -11.20 -6.98
C VAL A 439 -17.43 -11.30 -8.04
N ALA A 440 -18.70 -11.16 -7.67
CA ALA A 440 -19.82 -11.20 -8.61
C ALA A 440 -19.73 -10.09 -9.66
N SER A 441 -19.35 -8.86 -9.26
CA SER A 441 -19.22 -7.72 -10.19
C SER A 441 -18.15 -7.88 -11.28
N THR A 442 -17.27 -8.88 -11.16
CA THR A 442 -16.25 -9.15 -12.19
C THR A 442 -16.80 -9.81 -13.45
N ASN A 443 -17.97 -10.45 -13.37
CA ASN A 443 -18.52 -11.34 -14.42
C ASN A 443 -17.58 -12.48 -14.84
N THR A 444 -16.64 -12.86 -13.97
CA THR A 444 -15.67 -13.95 -14.22
C THR A 444 -16.11 -15.27 -13.60
N VAL A 445 -17.01 -15.22 -12.62
CA VAL A 445 -17.57 -16.38 -11.92
C VAL A 445 -19.02 -16.65 -12.31
N SER A 446 -19.44 -17.91 -12.24
CA SER A 446 -20.81 -18.33 -12.46
C SER A 446 -21.53 -18.71 -11.16
N LEU A 447 -20.81 -19.32 -10.22
CA LEU A 447 -21.30 -19.71 -8.90
C LEU A 447 -20.36 -19.21 -7.81
N ILE A 448 -20.96 -18.73 -6.73
CA ILE A 448 -20.27 -18.37 -5.50
C ILE A 448 -20.83 -19.22 -4.36
N ILE A 449 -19.95 -19.86 -3.58
CA ILE A 449 -20.29 -20.66 -2.41
C ILE A 449 -19.60 -20.02 -1.20
N CYS A 450 -20.36 -19.69 -0.17
CA CYS A 450 -19.82 -19.09 1.04
C CYS A 450 -20.44 -19.69 2.30
N LYS A 451 -19.77 -19.52 3.43
CA LYS A 451 -20.18 -20.12 4.71
C LYS A 451 -21.55 -19.66 5.23
N ASP A 452 -21.97 -18.45 4.89
CA ASP A 452 -23.18 -17.80 5.42
C ASP A 452 -24.41 -17.90 4.51
N SER A 453 -24.29 -18.56 3.36
CA SER A 453 -25.41 -18.86 2.47
C SER A 453 -25.62 -20.36 2.43
N GLU A 454 -26.86 -20.85 2.57
CA GLU A 454 -27.17 -22.29 2.47
C GLU A 454 -27.13 -22.80 1.03
N ASP A 455 -27.42 -21.92 0.08
CA ASP A 455 -27.48 -22.21 -1.35
C ASP A 455 -26.30 -21.57 -2.09
N ALA A 456 -26.02 -22.06 -3.30
CA ALA A 456 -25.05 -21.41 -4.17
C ALA A 456 -25.63 -20.10 -4.74
N ILE A 457 -24.84 -19.03 -4.67
CA ILE A 457 -25.19 -17.73 -5.24
C ILE A 457 -24.88 -17.77 -6.73
N ARG A 458 -25.93 -17.74 -7.55
CA ARG A 458 -25.83 -17.66 -9.01
C ARG A 458 -25.61 -16.21 -9.42
N VAL A 459 -24.55 -15.96 -10.20
CA VAL A 459 -24.25 -14.62 -10.71
C VAL A 459 -25.00 -14.42 -12.03
N GLU A 460 -26.07 -13.61 -12.00
CA GLU A 460 -26.86 -13.27 -13.18
C GLU A 460 -26.05 -12.45 -14.19
N THR A 461 -25.78 -12.99 -15.39
CA THR A 461 -25.44 -12.20 -16.57
C THR A 461 -25.68 -12.96 -17.87
N THR A 462 -25.92 -12.21 -18.94
CA THR A 462 -25.93 -12.62 -20.36
C THR A 462 -24.57 -13.18 -20.86
N ARG A 463 -23.54 -13.20 -20.00
CA ARG A 463 -22.20 -13.75 -20.23
C ARG A 463 -21.66 -14.37 -18.93
N SER A 464 -22.23 -15.51 -18.52
CA SER A 464 -21.77 -16.26 -17.33
C SER A 464 -20.26 -16.55 -17.39
N GLY A 465 -19.57 -16.28 -16.28
CA GLY A 465 -18.13 -16.50 -16.15
C GLY A 465 -17.73 -17.98 -16.14
N LYS A 466 -16.43 -18.27 -16.35
CA LYS A 466 -15.92 -19.66 -16.48
C LYS A 466 -15.51 -20.29 -15.15
N TYR A 467 -15.55 -19.54 -14.05
CA TYR A 467 -15.02 -19.94 -12.76
C TYR A 467 -16.11 -20.14 -11.70
N ILE A 468 -15.81 -20.98 -10.72
CA ILE A 468 -16.60 -21.16 -9.51
C ILE A 468 -15.73 -20.75 -8.33
N PHE A 469 -16.28 -19.92 -7.44
CA PHE A 469 -15.56 -19.37 -6.31
C PHE A 469 -16.18 -19.83 -4.99
N ALA A 470 -15.43 -20.59 -4.20
CA ALA A 470 -15.88 -21.06 -2.89
C ALA A 470 -14.98 -20.50 -1.79
N PHE A 471 -15.53 -19.86 -0.75
CA PHE A 471 -14.72 -19.16 0.24
C PHE A 471 -15.34 -19.11 1.66
N SER A 472 -14.50 -18.79 2.63
CA SER A 472 -14.88 -18.38 3.99
C SER A 472 -14.22 -17.03 4.28
N ALA A 473 -14.99 -15.95 4.49
CA ALA A 473 -14.41 -14.62 4.71
C ALA A 473 -13.72 -14.50 6.09
N ALA A 474 -14.27 -15.17 7.10
CA ALA A 474 -13.72 -15.18 8.45
C ALA A 474 -13.90 -16.58 9.06
N ASP A 475 -12.83 -17.37 9.01
CA ASP A 475 -12.71 -18.57 9.81
C ASP A 475 -12.34 -18.20 11.25
N SER A 476 -13.32 -18.33 12.14
CA SER A 476 -13.08 -18.48 13.56
C SER A 476 -13.75 -19.75 14.07
N GLN A 477 -12.96 -20.63 14.68
CA GLN A 477 -13.46 -21.88 15.27
C GLN A 477 -14.17 -21.63 16.60
N THR A 478 -13.85 -20.52 17.27
CA THR A 478 -14.44 -20.12 18.54
C THR A 478 -15.44 -18.99 18.27
N ARG A 479 -16.67 -19.13 18.79
CA ARG A 479 -17.60 -17.98 18.83
C ARG A 479 -16.90 -16.83 19.57
N GLY A 480 -16.86 -15.65 18.98
CA GLY A 480 -16.24 -14.47 19.61
C GLY A 480 -14.74 -14.28 19.33
N SER A 481 -14.07 -15.03 18.45
CA SER A 481 -12.66 -14.69 18.09
C SER A 481 -12.52 -13.29 17.48
N LEU A 482 -13.57 -12.80 16.82
CA LEU A 482 -13.70 -11.41 16.36
C LEU A 482 -13.84 -10.40 17.51
N GLU A 483 -14.34 -10.82 18.67
CA GLU A 483 -14.64 -9.97 19.83
C GLU A 483 -13.40 -9.76 20.73
N TYR A 484 -12.51 -10.75 20.83
CA TYR A 484 -11.28 -10.66 21.65
C TYR A 484 -10.01 -10.27 20.88
N SER A 485 -10.13 -9.80 19.62
CA SER A 485 -9.01 -9.35 18.78
C SER A 485 -7.91 -10.41 18.53
N SER A 486 -8.30 -11.68 18.36
CA SER A 486 -7.36 -12.75 17.98
C SER A 486 -7.10 -12.74 16.46
N SER A 487 -6.10 -13.49 15.99
CA SER A 487 -5.88 -13.68 14.55
C SER A 487 -7.08 -14.37 13.91
N VAL A 488 -7.52 -13.84 12.77
CA VAL A 488 -8.61 -14.36 11.93
C VAL A 488 -8.02 -14.81 10.60
N GLY A 489 -8.69 -15.68 9.85
CA GLY A 489 -8.28 -15.95 8.46
C GLY A 489 -9.43 -16.08 7.49
N SER A 490 -9.14 -15.94 6.20
CA SER A 490 -10.03 -16.33 5.09
C SER A 490 -9.45 -17.55 4.38
N THR A 491 -10.31 -18.35 3.77
CA THR A 491 -9.91 -19.44 2.86
C THR A 491 -10.69 -19.29 1.56
N PHE A 492 -10.11 -19.69 0.44
CA PHE A 492 -10.78 -19.65 -0.85
C PHE A 492 -10.27 -20.71 -1.83
N ALA A 493 -11.18 -21.16 -2.69
CA ALA A 493 -10.95 -22.10 -3.77
C ALA A 493 -11.54 -21.54 -5.07
N VAL A 494 -10.81 -21.72 -6.16
CA VAL A 494 -11.24 -21.39 -7.53
C VAL A 494 -11.25 -22.67 -8.35
N TYR A 495 -12.42 -23.04 -8.85
CA TYR A 495 -12.61 -24.16 -9.78
C TYR A 495 -12.97 -23.65 -11.17
N ARG A 496 -12.76 -24.48 -12.19
CA ARG A 496 -13.31 -24.26 -13.53
C ARG A 496 -14.70 -24.89 -13.61
N LYS A 497 -15.65 -24.25 -14.31
CA LYS A 497 -16.93 -24.90 -14.65
C LYS A 497 -16.69 -26.17 -15.47
N THR A 498 -17.36 -27.26 -15.13
CA THR A 498 -17.22 -28.59 -15.75
C THR A 498 -17.69 -28.62 -17.20
N ASP A 499 -18.81 -27.97 -17.53
CA ASP A 499 -19.31 -27.86 -18.91
C ASP A 499 -19.20 -26.44 -19.47
N SER A 500 -18.24 -26.24 -20.38
CA SER A 500 -18.02 -24.97 -21.10
C SER A 500 -18.78 -24.87 -22.42
N THR A 501 -19.46 -25.94 -22.84
CA THR A 501 -20.13 -26.10 -24.15
C THR A 501 -21.66 -26.06 -24.07
N SER A 502 -22.26 -26.20 -22.89
CA SER A 502 -23.71 -26.12 -22.72
C SER A 502 -24.17 -24.66 -22.69
N ALA A 503 -25.02 -24.28 -23.65
CA ALA A 503 -25.78 -23.01 -23.65
C ALA A 503 -26.85 -22.96 -22.54
N VAL A 504 -26.94 -24.03 -21.73
CA VAL A 504 -27.83 -24.19 -20.59
C VAL A 504 -27.10 -23.68 -19.34
N GLY A 505 -27.82 -22.97 -18.47
CA GLY A 505 -27.28 -22.32 -17.27
C GLY A 505 -26.43 -23.23 -16.36
N VAL A 506 -25.77 -22.62 -15.37
CA VAL A 506 -24.87 -23.35 -14.47
C VAL A 506 -25.65 -24.16 -13.44
N ASP A 507 -25.31 -25.45 -13.28
CA ASP A 507 -25.91 -26.36 -12.30
C ASP A 507 -25.15 -26.27 -10.98
N ASP A 508 -25.86 -26.37 -9.86
CA ASP A 508 -25.29 -26.46 -8.51
C ASP A 508 -24.27 -27.61 -8.39
N LYS A 509 -24.46 -28.68 -9.17
CA LYS A 509 -23.51 -29.81 -9.26
C LYS A 509 -22.15 -29.40 -9.82
N ASP A 510 -22.09 -28.34 -10.64
CA ASP A 510 -20.81 -27.84 -11.19
C ASP A 510 -19.87 -27.39 -10.06
N ALA A 511 -20.38 -27.01 -8.88
CA ALA A 511 -19.57 -26.62 -7.73
C ALA A 511 -19.11 -27.80 -6.84
N LEU A 512 -19.72 -28.98 -6.98
CA LEU A 512 -19.42 -30.17 -6.19
C LEU A 512 -18.26 -30.98 -6.78
N GLN A 513 -17.11 -30.32 -6.92
CA GLN A 513 -15.91 -30.91 -7.50
C GLN A 513 -14.92 -31.37 -6.43
N ALA A 514 -14.12 -32.40 -6.76
CA ALA A 514 -13.02 -32.83 -5.90
C ALA A 514 -11.94 -31.73 -5.80
N GLY A 515 -11.36 -31.54 -4.62
CA GLY A 515 -10.36 -30.48 -4.39
C GLY A 515 -9.15 -30.56 -5.33
N LYS A 516 -8.81 -31.74 -5.87
CA LYS A 516 -7.73 -31.90 -6.84
C LYS A 516 -7.97 -31.22 -8.19
N THR A 517 -9.20 -30.82 -8.52
CA THR A 517 -9.53 -30.12 -9.77
C THR A 517 -9.46 -28.59 -9.64
N MET A 518 -9.08 -28.07 -8.46
CA MET A 518 -8.91 -26.63 -8.25
C MET A 518 -7.83 -26.05 -9.16
N LEU A 519 -8.11 -24.90 -9.74
CA LEU A 519 -7.12 -24.10 -10.47
C LEU A 519 -6.20 -23.34 -9.52
N CYS A 520 -6.78 -22.84 -8.43
CA CYS A 520 -6.10 -22.06 -7.42
C CYS A 520 -6.79 -22.25 -6.07
N GLY A 521 -5.98 -22.41 -5.03
CA GLY A 521 -6.43 -22.46 -3.64
C GLY A 521 -5.53 -21.61 -2.77
N GLY A 522 -6.09 -21.01 -1.74
CA GLY A 522 -5.32 -20.17 -0.85
C GLY A 522 -6.03 -19.82 0.44
N TYR A 523 -5.29 -19.15 1.31
CA TYR A 523 -5.80 -18.61 2.55
C TYR A 523 -5.17 -17.25 2.84
N VAL A 524 -5.83 -16.47 3.69
CA VAL A 524 -5.34 -15.19 4.19
C VAL A 524 -5.30 -15.23 5.70
N LEU A 525 -4.17 -14.90 6.29
CA LEU A 525 -4.01 -14.69 7.71
C LEU A 525 -4.11 -13.19 8.02
N TYR A 526 -5.13 -12.79 8.77
CA TYR A 526 -5.24 -11.45 9.36
C TYR A 526 -4.65 -11.49 10.78
N GLY A 527 -3.32 -11.50 10.85
CA GLY A 527 -2.57 -11.44 12.11
C GLY A 527 -1.96 -10.05 12.33
N TYR A 528 -0.77 -10.02 12.94
CA TYR A 528 0.03 -8.80 13.05
C TYR A 528 0.28 -8.14 11.68
N CYS A 529 0.59 -8.98 10.68
CA CYS A 529 0.56 -8.62 9.27
C CYS A 529 -0.59 -9.36 8.58
N THR A 530 -1.11 -8.80 7.49
CA THR A 530 -2.02 -9.51 6.59
C THR A 530 -1.21 -10.27 5.54
N VAL A 531 -1.26 -11.60 5.57
CA VAL A 531 -0.50 -12.48 4.69
C VAL A 531 -1.46 -13.32 3.86
N MET A 532 -1.35 -13.28 2.53
CA MET A 532 -2.07 -14.14 1.61
C MET A 532 -1.12 -15.23 1.09
N VAL A 533 -1.49 -16.50 1.27
CA VAL A 533 -0.77 -17.66 0.75
C VAL A 533 -1.59 -18.29 -0.37
N LEU A 534 -0.96 -18.51 -1.51
CA LEU A 534 -1.58 -18.97 -2.75
C LEU A 534 -0.83 -20.16 -3.32
N ALA A 535 -1.57 -21.10 -3.89
CA ALA A 535 -1.07 -22.19 -4.70
C ALA A 535 -1.87 -22.29 -6.00
N PHE A 536 -1.19 -22.65 -7.09
CA PHE A 536 -1.79 -22.91 -8.40
C PHE A 536 -1.60 -24.38 -8.76
N ASP A 537 -2.49 -24.90 -9.60
CA ASP A 537 -2.31 -26.23 -10.18
C ASP A 537 -0.98 -26.29 -10.97
N GLY A 538 -0.20 -27.35 -10.76
CA GLY A 538 1.16 -27.49 -11.29
C GLY A 538 2.19 -26.43 -10.85
N GLY A 539 1.83 -25.52 -9.93
CA GLY A 539 2.67 -24.38 -9.53
C GLY A 539 3.32 -24.49 -8.14
N SER A 540 4.08 -23.45 -7.77
CA SER A 540 4.65 -23.30 -6.44
C SER A 540 3.70 -22.61 -5.45
N VAL A 541 3.93 -22.83 -4.16
CA VAL A 541 3.22 -22.11 -3.08
C VAL A 541 3.94 -20.79 -2.81
N ASN A 542 3.22 -19.68 -2.77
CA ASN A 542 3.81 -18.37 -2.59
C ASN A 542 3.06 -17.56 -1.52
N GLY A 543 3.80 -16.92 -0.63
CA GLY A 543 3.29 -16.02 0.40
C GLY A 543 3.50 -14.56 0.03
N PHE A 544 2.43 -13.78 0.13
CA PHE A 544 2.41 -12.36 -0.13
C PHE A 544 1.97 -11.61 1.12
N THR A 545 2.71 -10.58 1.50
CA THR A 545 2.35 -9.72 2.63
C THR A 545 1.76 -8.41 2.12
N LEU A 546 0.62 -8.00 2.67
CA LEU A 546 -0.03 -6.74 2.34
C LEU A 546 0.78 -5.57 2.93
N ASP A 547 1.31 -4.72 2.07
CA ASP A 547 1.76 -3.41 2.50
C ASP A 547 0.55 -2.47 2.58
N HIS A 548 0.08 -2.22 3.81
CA HIS A 548 -1.06 -1.36 4.06
C HIS A 548 -0.88 0.09 3.59
N ALA A 549 0.35 0.56 3.33
CA ALA A 549 0.56 1.91 2.81
C ALA A 549 0.47 2.01 1.30
N VAL A 550 0.97 0.98 0.60
CA VAL A 550 0.87 0.95 -0.86
C VAL A 550 -0.51 0.41 -1.28
N GLY A 551 -1.13 -0.43 -0.44
CA GLY A 551 -2.37 -1.14 -0.77
C GLY A 551 -2.13 -2.34 -1.68
N GLU A 552 -0.91 -2.89 -1.70
CA GLU A 552 -0.48 -3.97 -2.59
C GLU A 552 0.08 -5.17 -1.81
N PHE A 553 -0.20 -6.36 -2.32
CA PHE A 553 0.38 -7.61 -1.83
C PHE A 553 1.76 -7.82 -2.45
N MET A 554 2.79 -7.85 -1.62
CA MET A 554 4.17 -8.01 -2.05
C MET A 554 4.63 -9.45 -1.82
N LEU A 555 5.29 -10.07 -2.79
CA LEU A 555 5.86 -11.40 -2.65
C LEU A 555 6.95 -11.38 -1.56
N THR A 556 6.69 -12.03 -0.43
CA THR A 556 7.64 -12.11 0.70
C THR A 556 8.24 -13.50 0.85
N ASP A 557 7.49 -14.53 0.45
CA ASP A 557 7.87 -15.92 0.65
C ASP A 557 7.66 -16.71 -0.66
N PRO A 558 8.62 -16.64 -1.60
CA PRO A 558 8.54 -17.39 -2.84
C PRO A 558 8.77 -18.89 -2.60
N ASN A 559 8.02 -19.74 -3.31
CA ASN A 559 8.20 -21.20 -3.35
C ASN A 559 8.30 -21.86 -1.95
N ILE A 560 7.29 -21.62 -1.11
CA ILE A 560 7.18 -22.21 0.22
C ILE A 560 7.16 -23.74 0.10
N LYS A 561 8.06 -24.39 0.85
CA LYS A 561 8.08 -25.84 1.07
C LYS A 561 7.97 -26.12 2.56
N ILE A 562 7.11 -27.06 2.91
CA ILE A 562 6.95 -27.49 4.30
C ILE A 562 8.08 -28.46 4.66
N PRO A 563 8.64 -28.40 5.89
CA PRO A 563 9.53 -29.44 6.38
C PRO A 563 8.88 -30.83 6.31
N THR A 564 9.64 -31.87 5.98
CA THR A 564 9.12 -33.25 5.86
C THR A 564 8.64 -33.81 7.20
N SER A 565 9.20 -33.33 8.32
CA SER A 565 8.83 -33.68 9.69
C SER A 565 9.17 -32.53 10.67
N ALA A 566 8.39 -32.35 11.73
CA ALA A 566 8.78 -31.53 12.88
C ALA A 566 8.15 -32.02 14.20
N LYS A 567 8.71 -31.58 15.33
CA LYS A 567 8.22 -31.87 16.68
C LYS A 567 7.21 -30.80 17.15
N LEU A 568 6.14 -30.59 16.39
CA LEU A 568 5.11 -29.58 16.65
C LEU A 568 3.72 -30.17 16.34
N TYR A 569 2.76 -29.98 17.25
CA TYR A 569 1.37 -30.36 16.99
C TYR A 569 0.38 -29.28 17.45
N SER A 570 -0.78 -29.26 16.79
CA SER A 570 -1.87 -28.32 17.03
C SER A 570 -3.19 -29.05 17.08
N VAL A 571 -3.79 -29.13 18.27
CA VAL A 571 -5.08 -29.79 18.51
C VAL A 571 -5.75 -29.18 19.75
N ASN A 572 -7.08 -29.15 19.78
CA ASN A 572 -7.82 -28.80 20.98
C ASN A 572 -7.91 -30.00 21.93
N GLU A 573 -6.95 -30.12 22.84
CA GLU A 573 -6.92 -31.22 23.82
C GLU A 573 -8.08 -31.18 24.84
N GLY A 574 -8.84 -30.09 24.94
CA GLY A 574 -10.05 -30.04 25.78
C GLY A 574 -11.10 -31.09 25.37
N HIS A 575 -11.06 -31.55 24.12
CA HIS A 575 -11.98 -32.57 23.59
C HIS A 575 -11.38 -33.99 23.59
N THR A 576 -10.22 -34.23 24.21
CA THR A 576 -9.52 -35.54 24.17
C THR A 576 -10.41 -36.71 24.61
N HIS A 577 -11.27 -36.52 25.62
CA HIS A 577 -12.24 -37.52 26.11
C HIS A 577 -13.29 -37.96 25.07
N SER A 578 -13.41 -37.23 23.96
CA SER A 578 -14.39 -37.45 22.90
C SER A 578 -13.78 -37.91 21.58
N PHE A 579 -12.44 -38.00 21.52
CA PHE A 579 -11.70 -38.45 20.34
C PHE A 579 -11.63 -39.98 20.25
N ASP A 580 -11.28 -40.48 19.06
CA ASP A 580 -10.98 -41.89 18.87
C ASP A 580 -9.81 -42.35 19.78
N PRO A 581 -9.92 -43.50 20.47
CA PRO A 581 -8.87 -43.98 21.36
C PRO A 581 -7.48 -44.09 20.71
N SER A 582 -7.41 -44.42 19.42
CA SER A 582 -6.16 -44.55 18.68
C SER A 582 -5.48 -43.19 18.51
N LEU A 583 -6.27 -42.14 18.28
CA LEU A 583 -5.79 -40.76 18.22
C LEU A 583 -5.34 -40.27 19.61
N VAL A 584 -6.08 -40.59 20.67
CA VAL A 584 -5.67 -40.25 22.05
C VAL A 584 -4.32 -40.89 22.37
N ASN A 585 -4.15 -42.17 22.05
CA ASN A 585 -2.89 -42.87 22.25
C ASN A 585 -1.74 -42.25 21.43
N PHE A 586 -2.01 -41.81 20.19
CA PHE A 586 -1.04 -41.06 19.39
C PHE A 586 -0.62 -39.75 20.06
N ILE A 587 -1.58 -38.96 20.55
CA ILE A 587 -1.33 -37.69 21.24
C ILE A 587 -0.49 -37.92 22.52
N GLU A 588 -0.82 -38.93 23.31
CA GLU A 588 -0.04 -39.27 24.51
C GLU A 588 1.39 -39.71 24.16
N LYS A 589 1.57 -40.47 23.07
CA LYS A 589 2.89 -40.91 22.60
C LYS A 589 3.78 -39.73 22.19
N ILE A 590 3.24 -38.71 21.52
CA ILE A 590 4.04 -37.55 21.09
C ILE A 590 4.39 -36.59 22.23
N LYS A 591 3.66 -36.66 23.36
CA LYS A 591 4.01 -35.95 24.61
C LYS A 591 5.18 -36.59 25.34
N VAL A 592 5.38 -37.90 25.19
CA VAL A 592 6.39 -38.66 25.93
C VAL A 592 7.16 -39.60 24.99
N ILE A 593 8.01 -39.02 24.12
CA ILE A 593 8.81 -39.80 23.16
C ILE A 593 10.03 -40.40 23.88
N LYS A 594 10.80 -39.54 24.56
CA LYS A 594 11.91 -39.86 25.49
C LYS A 594 12.01 -38.74 26.53
N VAL A 595 12.67 -38.98 27.68
CA VAL A 595 12.92 -37.93 28.68
C VAL A 595 13.66 -36.76 28.00
N GLY A 596 13.01 -35.58 27.94
CA GLY A 596 13.54 -34.38 27.29
C GLY A 596 13.24 -34.23 25.80
N GLU A 597 12.63 -35.22 25.13
CA GLU A 597 12.19 -35.12 23.73
C GLU A 597 10.66 -35.14 23.64
N ILE A 598 10.05 -33.96 23.52
CA ILE A 598 8.60 -33.78 23.40
C ILE A 598 8.25 -33.04 22.10
N TRP A 599 7.05 -33.25 21.57
CA TRP A 599 6.51 -32.34 20.57
C TRP A 599 5.92 -31.11 21.26
N SER A 600 6.21 -29.93 20.73
CA SER A 600 5.62 -28.69 21.23
C SER A 600 4.14 -28.62 20.87
N ALA A 601 3.28 -28.36 21.86
CA ALA A 601 1.86 -28.08 21.64
C ALA A 601 1.65 -26.60 21.30
N ARG A 602 0.96 -26.28 20.21
CA ARG A 602 0.52 -24.91 19.88
C ARG A 602 -0.87 -24.99 19.27
N TYR A 603 -1.87 -24.39 19.91
CA TYR A 603 -3.23 -24.33 19.39
C TYR A 603 -3.79 -22.93 19.61
N SER A 604 -4.02 -22.18 18.53
CA SER A 604 -4.58 -20.82 18.62
C SER A 604 -6.11 -20.81 18.53
N GLY A 605 -6.72 -21.91 18.09
CA GLY A 605 -8.16 -21.98 17.82
C GLY A 605 -8.57 -21.31 16.52
N ASN A 606 -7.62 -21.01 15.63
CA ASN A 606 -7.87 -20.49 14.28
C ASN A 606 -7.30 -21.47 13.24
N LEU A 607 -8.13 -21.93 12.27
CA LEU A 607 -7.68 -22.90 11.27
C LEU A 607 -6.49 -22.37 10.49
N VAL A 608 -6.63 -21.16 9.97
CA VAL A 608 -5.64 -20.52 9.10
C VAL A 608 -4.37 -20.19 9.88
N GLY A 609 -4.49 -19.63 11.09
CA GLY A 609 -3.35 -19.30 11.93
C GLY A 609 -2.52 -20.52 12.32
N ASP A 610 -3.20 -21.61 12.71
CA ASP A 610 -2.54 -22.86 13.05
C ASP A 610 -1.92 -23.55 11.83
N CYS A 611 -2.65 -23.63 10.70
CA CYS A 611 -2.14 -24.21 9.47
C CYS A 611 -0.98 -23.38 8.88
N HIS A 612 -1.00 -22.06 8.97
CA HIS A 612 0.11 -21.21 8.52
C HIS A 612 1.38 -21.49 9.31
N ARG A 613 1.27 -21.63 10.63
CA ARG A 613 2.40 -22.00 11.49
C ARG A 613 2.95 -23.38 11.11
N ILE A 614 2.08 -24.37 10.92
CA ILE A 614 2.49 -25.73 10.50
C ILE A 614 3.13 -25.71 9.11
N LEU A 615 2.62 -24.90 8.17
CA LEU A 615 3.22 -24.77 6.84
C LEU A 615 4.66 -24.24 6.91
N LYS A 616 4.94 -23.30 7.82
CA LYS A 616 6.26 -22.66 7.95
C LYS A 616 7.24 -23.46 8.81
N LEU A 617 6.76 -24.09 9.88
CA LEU A 617 7.62 -24.76 10.88
C LEU A 617 7.61 -26.29 10.75
N GLY A 618 6.69 -26.85 9.97
CA GLY A 618 6.39 -28.29 9.95
C GLY A 618 5.55 -28.73 11.15
N GLY A 619 5.28 -30.03 11.23
CA GLY A 619 4.47 -30.65 12.29
C GLY A 619 3.07 -31.02 11.80
N ILE A 620 2.10 -31.07 12.72
CA ILE A 620 0.74 -31.52 12.40
C ILE A 620 -0.35 -30.64 13.02
N TYR A 621 -1.35 -30.28 12.21
CA TYR A 621 -2.63 -29.75 12.64
C TYR A 621 -3.68 -30.86 12.67
N MET A 622 -4.48 -30.92 13.73
CA MET A 622 -5.47 -31.96 13.93
C MET A 622 -6.80 -31.37 14.39
N TYR A 623 -7.86 -31.64 13.63
CA TYR A 623 -9.25 -31.44 14.01
C TYR A 623 -10.05 -32.71 13.72
N PRO A 624 -10.04 -33.69 14.64
CA PRO A 624 -10.67 -34.99 14.42
C PRO A 624 -12.21 -34.92 14.48
N ALA A 625 -12.84 -36.04 14.14
CA ALA A 625 -14.21 -36.31 14.56
C ALA A 625 -14.27 -36.38 16.10
N SER A 626 -15.38 -35.95 16.67
CA SER A 626 -15.67 -36.09 18.09
C SER A 626 -17.12 -36.51 18.32
N LYS A 627 -17.47 -36.85 19.56
CA LYS A 627 -18.87 -37.13 19.93
C LYS A 627 -19.82 -35.97 19.59
N GLU A 628 -19.37 -34.73 19.76
CA GLU A 628 -20.15 -33.52 19.44
C GLU A 628 -20.15 -33.21 17.94
N TYR A 629 -19.05 -33.50 17.25
CA TYR A 629 -18.88 -33.28 15.82
C TYR A 629 -18.46 -34.57 15.10
N PRO A 630 -19.38 -35.53 14.87
CA PRO A 630 -19.02 -36.84 14.32
C PRO A 630 -18.41 -36.79 12.92
N ASN A 631 -18.78 -35.78 12.14
CA ASN A 631 -18.25 -35.53 10.80
C ASN A 631 -17.19 -34.40 10.79
N GLY A 632 -16.59 -34.09 11.95
CA GLY A 632 -15.72 -32.92 12.09
C GLY A 632 -16.49 -31.59 12.01
N LYS A 633 -15.75 -30.48 12.06
CA LYS A 633 -16.32 -29.12 12.13
C LYS A 633 -16.08 -28.30 10.86
N HIS A 634 -14.96 -28.52 10.19
CA HIS A 634 -14.53 -27.76 9.02
C HIS A 634 -15.25 -28.23 7.76
N ARG A 635 -15.55 -27.30 6.87
CA ARG A 635 -16.23 -27.56 5.61
C ARG A 635 -15.23 -27.96 4.55
N LEU A 636 -15.55 -29.06 3.87
CA LEU A 636 -14.69 -29.68 2.88
C LEU A 636 -14.34 -28.70 1.76
N LEU A 637 -15.36 -28.11 1.12
CA LEU A 637 -15.21 -27.39 -0.14
C LEU A 637 -14.37 -26.11 -0.04
N TYR A 638 -14.58 -25.31 1.00
CA TYR A 638 -14.02 -23.96 1.10
C TYR A 638 -13.17 -23.70 2.35
N GLU A 639 -13.00 -24.67 3.26
CA GLU A 639 -12.05 -24.58 4.38
C GLU A 639 -10.93 -25.63 4.23
N CYS A 640 -11.29 -26.92 4.12
CA CYS A 640 -10.31 -28.01 4.05
C CYS A 640 -9.58 -28.10 2.71
N CYS A 641 -10.31 -28.08 1.59
CA CYS A 641 -9.74 -28.21 0.24
C CYS A 641 -8.69 -27.13 -0.06
N PRO A 642 -8.95 -25.81 0.12
CA PRO A 642 -7.95 -24.76 -0.10
C PRO A 642 -6.62 -24.99 0.63
N ILE A 643 -6.70 -25.35 1.91
CA ILE A 643 -5.52 -25.58 2.74
C ILE A 643 -4.83 -26.87 2.33
N ALA A 644 -5.58 -27.95 2.08
CA ALA A 644 -5.02 -29.21 1.61
C ALA A 644 -4.26 -29.05 0.27
N PHE A 645 -4.75 -28.20 -0.61
CA PHE A 645 -4.12 -27.88 -1.90
C PHE A 645 -2.80 -27.15 -1.71
N VAL A 646 -2.78 -26.14 -0.85
CA VAL A 646 -1.55 -25.45 -0.45
C VAL A 646 -0.53 -26.44 0.15
N PHE A 647 -0.97 -27.32 1.07
CA PHE A 647 -0.09 -28.29 1.70
C PHE A 647 0.47 -29.31 0.70
N LYS A 648 -0.35 -29.85 -0.21
CA LYS A 648 0.10 -30.76 -1.26
C LYS A 648 1.20 -30.12 -2.12
N GLN A 649 0.98 -28.89 -2.60
CA GLN A 649 1.95 -28.18 -3.44
C GLN A 649 3.24 -27.79 -2.67
N ALA A 650 3.15 -27.60 -1.35
CA ALA A 650 4.29 -27.38 -0.48
C ALA A 650 5.07 -28.66 -0.14
N GLY A 651 4.57 -29.86 -0.48
CA GLY A 651 5.18 -31.17 -0.16
C GLY A 651 4.66 -31.85 1.11
N GLY A 652 3.58 -31.31 1.69
CA GLY A 652 2.89 -31.88 2.85
C GLY A 652 1.71 -32.78 2.46
N LEU A 653 0.97 -33.25 3.47
CA LEU A 653 -0.21 -34.08 3.30
C LEU A 653 -1.42 -33.51 4.05
N ALA A 654 -2.61 -33.81 3.55
CA ALA A 654 -3.88 -33.52 4.22
C ALA A 654 -4.88 -34.67 4.04
N VAL A 655 -5.40 -35.19 5.15
CA VAL A 655 -6.30 -36.35 5.21
C VAL A 655 -7.47 -36.08 6.17
N ASN A 656 -8.57 -36.81 6.00
CA ASN A 656 -9.70 -36.78 6.95
C ASN A 656 -9.67 -37.92 7.97
N GLY A 657 -8.57 -38.69 8.02
CA GLY A 657 -8.46 -39.92 8.81
C GLY A 657 -8.94 -41.19 8.10
N LYS A 658 -9.43 -41.09 6.85
CA LYS A 658 -9.79 -42.24 5.99
C LYS A 658 -9.36 -42.13 4.52
N GLN A 659 -9.25 -40.92 3.99
CA GLN A 659 -8.77 -40.63 2.64
C GLN A 659 -8.13 -39.25 2.56
N TYR A 660 -7.46 -38.95 1.45
CA TYR A 660 -6.90 -37.62 1.19
C TYR A 660 -8.01 -36.61 0.94
N ILE A 661 -7.85 -35.40 1.48
CA ILE A 661 -8.87 -34.34 1.41
C ILE A 661 -9.18 -33.96 -0.04
N LEU A 662 -8.16 -33.87 -0.89
CA LEU A 662 -8.32 -33.43 -2.29
C LEU A 662 -8.97 -34.47 -3.20
N ASP A 663 -9.01 -35.74 -2.78
CA ASP A 663 -9.67 -36.82 -3.53
C ASP A 663 -11.16 -36.96 -3.18
N MET A 664 -11.61 -36.30 -2.12
CA MET A 664 -13.01 -36.32 -1.71
C MET A 664 -13.87 -35.55 -2.70
N ILE A 665 -14.98 -36.15 -3.15
CA ILE A 665 -16.02 -35.48 -3.94
C ILE A 665 -17.12 -35.01 -2.97
N PRO A 666 -17.30 -33.69 -2.78
CA PRO A 666 -18.35 -33.17 -1.90
C PRO A 666 -19.74 -33.59 -2.37
N GLN A 667 -20.58 -34.03 -1.46
CA GLN A 667 -21.99 -34.35 -1.72
C GLN A 667 -22.90 -33.14 -1.49
N LYS A 668 -22.44 -32.15 -0.71
CA LYS A 668 -23.16 -30.91 -0.37
C LYS A 668 -22.17 -29.77 -0.23
N PHE A 669 -22.62 -28.54 -0.47
CA PHE A 669 -21.78 -27.33 -0.36
C PHE A 669 -21.13 -27.16 1.02
N HIS A 670 -21.88 -27.45 2.08
CA HIS A 670 -21.43 -27.30 3.47
C HIS A 670 -21.08 -28.65 4.13
N GLU A 671 -20.69 -29.65 3.34
CA GLU A 671 -20.23 -30.93 3.87
C GLU A 671 -19.06 -30.71 4.83
N LYS A 672 -19.18 -31.25 6.05
CA LYS A 672 -18.12 -31.18 7.07
C LYS A 672 -17.26 -32.43 7.02
N THR A 673 -15.98 -32.29 7.33
CA THR A 673 -15.06 -33.42 7.42
C THR A 673 -14.06 -33.23 8.56
N PRO A 674 -13.60 -34.31 9.23
CA PRO A 674 -12.38 -34.25 10.04
C PRO A 674 -11.20 -33.80 9.19
N PHE A 675 -10.26 -33.06 9.78
CA PHE A 675 -9.18 -32.47 9.03
C PHE A 675 -7.84 -32.61 9.76
N PHE A 676 -6.90 -33.27 9.11
CA PHE A 676 -5.52 -33.40 9.56
C PHE A 676 -4.62 -32.93 8.42
N CYS A 677 -3.75 -31.96 8.67
CA CYS A 677 -2.79 -31.50 7.66
C CYS A 677 -1.42 -31.21 8.29
N GLY A 678 -0.36 -31.38 7.53
CA GLY A 678 0.97 -31.29 8.09
C GLY A 678 2.11 -31.72 7.18
N SER A 679 3.27 -31.77 7.81
CA SER A 679 4.47 -32.43 7.32
C SER A 679 4.17 -33.90 6.95
N ARG A 680 4.71 -34.34 5.81
CA ARG A 680 4.46 -35.67 5.25
C ARG A 680 4.65 -36.78 6.27
N ASP A 681 5.78 -36.79 6.97
CA ASP A 681 6.13 -37.88 7.89
C ASP A 681 5.25 -37.87 9.15
N ASN A 682 4.90 -36.68 9.66
CA ASN A 682 4.01 -36.56 10.82
C ASN A 682 2.59 -37.08 10.48
N ILE A 683 2.09 -36.77 9.27
CA ILE A 683 0.79 -37.27 8.81
C ILE A 683 0.83 -38.78 8.58
N MET A 684 1.91 -39.32 8.01
CA MET A 684 2.06 -40.78 7.84
C MET A 684 2.10 -41.51 9.19
N GLN A 685 2.80 -40.95 10.19
CA GLN A 685 2.79 -41.51 11.55
C GLN A 685 1.39 -41.50 12.17
N LEU A 686 0.64 -40.40 11.99
CA LEU A 686 -0.75 -40.33 12.42
C LEU A 686 -1.60 -41.40 11.72
N MET A 687 -1.54 -41.48 10.39
CA MET A 687 -2.29 -42.45 9.58
C MET A 687 -2.04 -43.89 10.01
N GLN A 688 -0.78 -44.23 10.31
CA GLN A 688 -0.42 -45.53 10.85
C GLN A 688 -1.03 -45.77 12.23
N ALA A 689 -1.02 -44.76 13.11
CA ALA A 689 -1.58 -44.87 14.45
C ALA A 689 -3.10 -45.03 14.45
N VAL A 690 -3.81 -44.42 13.49
CA VAL A 690 -5.28 -44.52 13.35
C VAL A 690 -5.73 -45.63 12.39
N GLY A 691 -4.81 -46.47 11.90
CA GLY A 691 -5.14 -47.67 11.11
C GLY A 691 -5.52 -47.43 9.64
N MET A 692 -5.10 -46.32 9.02
CA MET A 692 -5.27 -46.10 7.57
C MET A 692 -4.27 -46.93 6.74
N THR A 693 -4.75 -47.83 5.89
CA THR A 693 -3.90 -48.76 5.10
C THR A 693 -3.63 -48.34 3.65
N LYS A 694 -4.21 -47.25 3.13
CA LYS A 694 -3.94 -46.81 1.74
C LYS A 694 -2.67 -45.96 1.67
N GLN A 695 -1.57 -46.56 1.21
CA GLN A 695 -0.39 -45.83 0.72
C GLN A 695 -0.75 -44.98 -0.52
N PRO A 696 -0.05 -43.85 -0.75
CA PRO A 696 -0.22 -43.07 -1.97
C PRO A 696 0.04 -43.94 -3.20
N SER A 697 -0.83 -43.86 -4.21
CA SER A 697 -0.49 -44.30 -5.56
C SER A 697 0.70 -43.48 -6.04
N ASN A 698 1.83 -44.14 -6.24
CA ASN A 698 2.99 -43.56 -6.92
C ASN A 698 2.60 -43.24 -8.37
N GLU A 699 2.08 -42.05 -8.63
CA GLU A 699 2.04 -41.48 -9.96
C GLU A 699 3.17 -40.45 -10.07
N THR A 700 4.29 -40.97 -10.59
CA THR A 700 5.29 -40.33 -11.45
C THR A 700 6.07 -39.11 -10.92
N GLU A 701 7.22 -39.41 -10.32
CA GLU A 701 8.49 -38.84 -10.77
C GLU A 701 8.73 -39.30 -12.23
N ALA A 702 8.34 -38.48 -13.21
CA ALA A 702 8.80 -38.57 -14.59
C ALA A 702 8.65 -37.21 -15.26
N GLU A 703 9.81 -36.62 -15.58
CA GLU A 703 10.11 -35.44 -16.42
C GLU A 703 9.89 -34.03 -15.83
#